data_AF-A0AAD3M729-F1
#
_entry.id   AF-A0AAD3M729-F1
#
_cell.length_a   1.000
_cell.length_b   1.000
_cell.length_c   1.000
_cell.angle_alpha   90.00
_cell.angle_beta   90.00
_cell.angle_gamma   90.00
#
_symmetry.space_group_name_H-M   'P 1'
#
loop_
_entity.id
_entity.type
_entity.pdbx_description
1 polymer ?
#
loop_
_entity_poly.entity_id
_entity_poly.type
_entity_poly.pdbx_seq_one_letter_code
_entity_poly.pdbx_strand_id
1 'polypeptide(L)'
;MEPPDFEAMNFTVEQVVSVYPLCEEWRDGAEGSVFHLANIFLFLGFMGGSGFYGLLYLFTFLTLGFFCSTLWAWSDSCTTDSFLWSFALFGVCLGQVLHVAYRLRNVSFEREFMEMYHCMFKKLGVSLTHFAKIVACCDGDILAIEKDHCFAIEGKTAIDKLSVLLSGRVRVTVNGEFLHYIYPFQFLDSPEWDSLRPSEEGVFQVTLRADSPCRYVAWRRKKLYLLFAKHRYIAKIFALVVRNDIAEKLYSLNDKAFNRSQTQQEHGPRLLAYFSLPLSAVWNVGRTLYSHRFKSPACSHQQCPRSSIEIIPPPLLYRLAFQWQLPNCFEGIPAVPNATSCQEWEQAHHLLFHLGNLSLLLGLVIPTTLGLHMILLRLLLMTGCGLLITWATLYRCNLDVMVWNVVFLVVNFMHFFFLLYKRRPIKIDRELRSVYKRMFEPLHVQEALFQRLTGQFCTIQTLKKGQAYAAEDKTSVDERLSILLKGKMKVSYRGHFLHNIYTNSFIDSPEFRSTEMHRGEKFQVTIVAEENCKFLCWSRERLTYFLESDSFLNEVFRYLIGKDITNKLYSLNDPTLSDKAVKKMDRQPSLCSQLSMMQMRNSMASTNDTDDVLNQILRGGSAGSSLQKSPGTKTSMMKPIEEGMEDDVFKESAPSKSHHKPNTSTEEV
;
A
#
# COMPACT_ATOMS: atom_id res chain seq x y z
N MET A 1 5.23 -38.45 -79.96
CA MET A 1 6.53 -37.94 -79.47
C MET A 1 7.13 -37.12 -80.59
N GLU A 2 6.90 -35.81 -80.53
CA GLU A 2 7.56 -34.71 -81.23
C GLU A 2 7.53 -33.54 -80.24
N PRO A 3 8.58 -32.70 -80.16
CA PRO A 3 8.72 -31.71 -79.08
C PRO A 3 7.94 -30.44 -79.40
N PRO A 4 7.27 -29.79 -78.42
CA PRO A 4 6.76 -28.45 -78.64
C PRO A 4 7.86 -27.40 -78.44
N ASP A 5 7.90 -26.46 -79.40
CA ASP A 5 8.73 -25.27 -79.48
C ASP A 5 8.74 -24.43 -78.19
N PHE A 6 9.95 -24.04 -77.78
CA PHE A 6 10.19 -23.16 -76.63
C PHE A 6 10.09 -21.65 -76.95
N GLU A 7 9.52 -21.26 -78.09
CA GLU A 7 9.37 -19.84 -78.47
C GLU A 7 7.99 -19.23 -78.14
N ALA A 8 7.14 -19.91 -77.38
CA ALA A 8 5.82 -19.40 -76.97
C ALA A 8 5.71 -19.04 -75.46
N MET A 9 6.82 -18.71 -74.79
CA MET A 9 6.78 -18.19 -73.42
C MET A 9 7.22 -16.72 -73.37
N ASN A 10 6.37 -15.85 -73.92
CA ASN A 10 6.35 -14.44 -73.55
C ASN A 10 4.98 -14.12 -72.93
N PHE A 11 4.78 -14.57 -71.69
CA PHE A 11 3.78 -13.97 -70.81
C PHE A 11 4.34 -12.65 -70.30
N THR A 12 4.22 -11.59 -71.09
CA THR A 12 4.13 -10.25 -70.52
C THR A 12 2.82 -10.19 -69.74
N VAL A 13 2.89 -10.60 -68.48
CA VAL A 13 1.87 -10.25 -67.48
C VAL A 13 1.93 -8.74 -67.35
N GLU A 14 1.01 -8.03 -68.02
CA GLU A 14 0.68 -6.68 -67.59
C GLU A 14 0.30 -6.76 -66.12
N GLN A 15 1.08 -6.11 -65.25
CA GLN A 15 0.64 -5.83 -63.90
C GLN A 15 -0.58 -4.93 -64.02
N VAL A 16 -1.77 -5.52 -63.95
CA VAL A 16 -2.99 -4.79 -63.62
C VAL A 16 -2.78 -4.29 -62.20
N VAL A 17 -2.29 -3.05 -62.08
CA VAL A 17 -2.45 -2.29 -60.85
C VAL A 17 -3.96 -2.24 -60.62
N SER A 18 -4.43 -2.90 -59.56
CA SER A 18 -5.83 -2.81 -59.13
C SER A 18 -6.11 -1.36 -58.73
N VAL A 19 -6.45 -0.53 -59.70
CA VAL A 19 -6.95 0.83 -59.47
C VAL A 19 -8.37 0.66 -58.96
N TYR A 20 -8.53 0.62 -57.64
CA TYR A 20 -9.85 0.76 -57.03
C TYR A 20 -10.36 2.16 -57.41
N PRO A 21 -11.47 2.27 -58.16
CA PRO A 21 -11.97 3.58 -58.57
C PRO A 21 -12.32 4.40 -57.34
N LEU A 22 -11.88 5.65 -57.32
CA LEU A 22 -12.35 6.62 -56.35
C LEU A 22 -13.84 6.84 -56.57
N CYS A 23 -14.56 7.00 -55.48
CA CYS A 23 -16.00 7.18 -55.55
C CYS A 23 -16.35 8.57 -56.12
N GLU A 24 -17.22 8.58 -57.14
CA GLU A 24 -17.60 9.80 -57.88
C GLU A 24 -18.82 10.52 -57.29
N GLU A 25 -19.74 9.80 -56.63
CA GLU A 25 -20.98 10.36 -56.06
C GLU A 25 -21.29 9.80 -54.66
N TRP A 26 -21.87 10.63 -53.80
CA TRP A 26 -22.29 10.23 -52.45
C TRP A 26 -23.61 9.49 -52.48
N ARG A 27 -23.74 8.46 -51.63
CA ARG A 27 -24.96 7.65 -51.56
C ARG A 27 -26.13 8.47 -51.00
N ASP A 28 -27.21 8.56 -51.76
CA ASP A 28 -28.46 9.20 -51.35
C ASP A 28 -29.30 8.24 -50.49
N GLY A 29 -29.09 8.26 -49.18
CA GLY A 29 -29.90 7.49 -48.23
C GLY A 29 -29.26 7.40 -46.85
N ALA A 30 -30.07 7.58 -45.80
CA ALA A 30 -29.62 7.35 -44.43
C ALA A 30 -29.62 5.85 -44.12
N GLU A 31 -28.66 5.42 -43.32
CA GLU A 31 -28.57 4.04 -42.84
C GLU A 31 -29.71 3.68 -41.88
N GLY A 32 -29.98 2.39 -41.74
CA GLY A 32 -31.10 1.89 -40.94
C GLY A 32 -31.01 2.23 -39.43
N SER A 33 -32.13 2.15 -38.71
CA SER A 33 -32.18 2.44 -37.26
C SER A 33 -31.24 1.57 -36.42
N VAL A 34 -31.03 0.30 -36.82
CA VAL A 34 -30.11 -0.63 -36.15
C VAL A 34 -28.66 -0.15 -36.26
N PHE A 35 -28.28 0.44 -37.41
CA PHE A 35 -26.95 1.01 -37.62
C PHE A 35 -26.72 2.21 -36.69
N HIS A 36 -27.68 3.14 -36.59
CA HIS A 36 -27.56 4.28 -35.68
C HIS A 36 -27.53 3.83 -34.21
N LEU A 37 -28.36 2.85 -33.83
CA LEU A 37 -28.35 2.29 -32.47
C LEU A 37 -26.99 1.67 -32.11
N ALA A 38 -26.41 0.90 -33.04
CA ALA A 38 -25.08 0.31 -32.85
C ALA A 38 -24.03 1.39 -32.58
N ASN A 39 -24.00 2.45 -33.39
CA ASN A 39 -23.04 3.53 -33.24
C ASN A 39 -23.28 4.39 -31.98
N ILE A 40 -24.52 4.54 -31.52
CA ILE A 40 -24.82 5.17 -30.22
C ILE A 40 -24.21 4.36 -29.07
N PHE A 41 -24.35 3.04 -29.08
CA PHE A 41 -23.70 2.19 -28.06
C PHE A 41 -22.17 2.23 -28.15
N LEU A 42 -21.61 2.25 -29.37
CA LEU A 42 -20.16 2.43 -29.54
C LEU A 42 -19.68 3.78 -29.01
N PHE A 43 -20.42 4.86 -29.26
CA PHE A 43 -20.15 6.19 -28.70
C PHE A 43 -20.11 6.15 -27.17
N LEU A 44 -21.15 5.59 -26.54
CA LEU A 44 -21.20 5.42 -25.08
C LEU A 44 -20.02 4.58 -24.56
N GLY A 45 -19.69 3.50 -25.26
CA GLY A 45 -18.51 2.68 -24.93
C GLY A 45 -17.21 3.48 -24.99
N PHE A 46 -17.01 4.28 -26.04
CA PHE A 46 -15.83 5.13 -26.17
C PHE A 46 -15.78 6.25 -25.13
N MET A 47 -16.89 6.68 -24.52
CA MET A 47 -16.86 7.59 -23.36
C MET A 47 -16.34 6.94 -22.07
N GLY A 48 -16.11 5.63 -22.06
CA GLY A 48 -15.68 4.89 -20.87
C GLY A 48 -14.34 5.36 -20.27
N GLY A 49 -14.32 5.48 -18.94
CA GLY A 49 -13.16 5.95 -18.18
C GLY A 49 -12.10 4.88 -17.89
N SER A 50 -11.07 5.27 -17.14
CA SER A 50 -10.05 4.36 -16.62
C SER A 50 -10.48 3.67 -15.32
N GLY A 51 -9.92 2.48 -15.01
CA GLY A 51 -10.17 1.73 -13.77
C GLY A 51 -11.15 0.57 -13.98
N PHE A 52 -11.36 -0.27 -12.95
CA PHE A 52 -12.16 -1.50 -13.10
C PHE A 52 -13.59 -1.26 -13.56
N TYR A 53 -14.32 -0.35 -12.90
CA TYR A 53 -15.69 0.00 -13.30
C TYR A 53 -15.75 0.73 -14.64
N GLY A 54 -14.74 1.57 -14.94
CA GLY A 54 -14.63 2.25 -16.23
C GLY A 54 -14.38 1.29 -17.39
N LEU A 55 -13.53 0.28 -17.20
CA LEU A 55 -13.27 -0.81 -18.16
C LEU A 55 -14.53 -1.66 -18.38
N LEU A 56 -15.26 -1.99 -17.31
CA LEU A 56 -16.50 -2.75 -17.39
C LEU A 56 -17.56 -1.96 -18.17
N TYR A 57 -17.75 -0.68 -17.85
CA TYR A 57 -18.63 0.22 -18.61
C TYR A 57 -18.23 0.28 -20.10
N LEU A 58 -16.94 0.53 -20.39
CA LEU A 58 -16.41 0.62 -21.76
C LEU A 58 -16.71 -0.65 -22.55
N PHE A 59 -16.28 -1.82 -22.05
CA PHE A 59 -16.43 -3.06 -22.81
C PHE A 59 -17.87 -3.54 -22.89
N THR A 60 -18.72 -3.30 -21.88
CA THR A 60 -20.14 -3.67 -21.96
C THR A 60 -20.88 -2.90 -23.06
N PHE A 61 -20.70 -1.58 -23.15
CA PHE A 61 -21.33 -0.80 -24.21
C PHE A 61 -20.73 -1.10 -25.59
N LEU A 62 -19.41 -1.35 -25.68
CA LEU A 62 -18.80 -1.82 -26.94
C LEU A 62 -19.34 -3.18 -27.37
N THR A 63 -19.52 -4.14 -26.46
CA THR A 63 -20.15 -5.44 -26.76
C THR A 63 -21.56 -5.25 -27.31
N LEU A 64 -22.38 -4.40 -26.69
CA LEU A 64 -23.73 -4.10 -27.19
C LEU A 64 -23.70 -3.42 -28.57
N GLY A 65 -22.79 -2.47 -28.78
CA GLY A 65 -22.60 -1.79 -30.05
C GLY A 65 -22.20 -2.76 -31.18
N PHE A 66 -21.14 -3.55 -30.99
CA PHE A 66 -20.70 -4.52 -31.98
C PHE A 66 -21.68 -5.67 -32.19
N PHE A 67 -22.48 -6.04 -31.18
CA PHE A 67 -23.59 -6.96 -31.35
C PHE A 67 -24.64 -6.39 -32.32
N CYS A 68 -25.07 -5.14 -32.12
CA CYS A 68 -25.98 -4.45 -33.05
C CYS A 68 -25.35 -4.27 -34.44
N SER A 69 -24.06 -3.95 -34.55
CA SER A 69 -23.35 -3.89 -35.84
C SER A 69 -23.34 -5.24 -36.56
N THR A 70 -23.19 -6.34 -35.82
CA THR A 70 -23.23 -7.70 -36.36
C THR A 70 -24.63 -8.03 -36.89
N LEU A 71 -25.68 -7.65 -36.17
CA LEU A 71 -27.07 -7.83 -36.61
C LEU A 71 -27.39 -7.02 -37.87
N TRP A 72 -26.91 -5.77 -37.94
CA TRP A 72 -27.07 -4.94 -39.13
C TRP A 72 -26.30 -5.49 -40.35
N ALA A 73 -25.06 -5.95 -40.17
CA ALA A 73 -24.32 -6.59 -41.25
C ALA A 73 -24.99 -7.90 -41.70
N TRP A 74 -25.56 -8.67 -40.77
CA TRP A 74 -26.28 -9.91 -41.11
C TRP A 74 -27.54 -9.67 -41.94
N SER A 75 -28.24 -8.55 -41.77
CA SER A 75 -29.47 -8.28 -42.53
C SER A 75 -29.24 -8.11 -44.04
N ASP A 76 -28.02 -7.80 -44.47
CA ASP A 76 -27.66 -7.61 -45.87
C ASP A 76 -26.77 -8.75 -46.38
N SER A 77 -27.25 -9.51 -47.37
CA SER A 77 -26.58 -10.73 -47.86
C SER A 77 -25.22 -10.51 -48.54
N CYS A 78 -24.83 -9.25 -48.83
CA CYS A 78 -23.58 -8.91 -49.53
C CYS A 78 -22.46 -8.38 -48.59
N THR A 79 -22.60 -8.47 -47.25
CA THR A 79 -21.69 -7.78 -46.29
C THR A 79 -20.81 -8.71 -45.45
N THR A 80 -20.39 -9.84 -46.01
CA THR A 80 -19.66 -10.91 -45.30
C THR A 80 -18.47 -10.41 -44.48
N ASP A 81 -17.62 -9.55 -45.05
CA ASP A 81 -16.44 -9.03 -44.33
C ASP A 81 -16.79 -8.09 -43.18
N SER A 82 -17.84 -7.29 -43.34
CA SER A 82 -18.35 -6.41 -42.28
C SER A 82 -18.96 -7.22 -41.14
N PHE A 83 -19.66 -8.30 -41.47
CA PHE A 83 -20.15 -9.27 -40.49
C PHE A 83 -18.99 -9.93 -39.72
N LEU A 84 -17.98 -10.45 -40.42
CA LEU A 84 -16.85 -11.15 -39.79
C LEU A 84 -16.07 -10.24 -38.84
N TRP A 85 -15.75 -9.01 -39.25
CA TRP A 85 -15.05 -8.05 -38.37
C TRP A 85 -15.91 -7.62 -37.18
N SER A 86 -17.19 -7.32 -37.40
CA SER A 86 -18.11 -6.94 -36.32
C SER A 86 -18.27 -8.07 -35.30
N PHE A 87 -18.37 -9.31 -35.76
CA PHE A 87 -18.46 -10.50 -34.91
C PHE A 87 -17.16 -10.75 -34.13
N ALA A 88 -16.00 -10.57 -34.76
CA ALA A 88 -14.70 -10.68 -34.08
C ALA A 88 -14.54 -9.63 -32.99
N LEU A 89 -14.87 -8.36 -33.27
CA LEU A 89 -14.82 -7.26 -32.31
C LEU A 89 -15.83 -7.48 -31.16
N PHE A 90 -17.03 -7.98 -31.46
CA PHE A 90 -18.01 -8.42 -30.46
C PHE A 90 -17.45 -9.50 -29.54
N GLY A 91 -16.88 -10.57 -30.11
CA GLY A 91 -16.32 -11.69 -29.37
C GLY A 91 -15.18 -11.27 -28.44
N VAL A 92 -14.27 -10.41 -28.92
CA VAL A 92 -13.18 -9.85 -28.09
C VAL A 92 -13.73 -8.98 -26.97
N CYS A 93 -14.68 -8.07 -27.26
CA CYS A 93 -15.28 -7.23 -26.23
C CYS A 93 -15.99 -8.07 -25.17
N LEU A 94 -16.77 -9.08 -25.57
CA LEU A 94 -17.44 -10.01 -24.66
C LEU A 94 -16.42 -10.76 -23.79
N GLY A 95 -15.33 -11.25 -24.39
CA GLY A 95 -14.23 -11.88 -23.67
C GLY A 95 -13.60 -10.94 -22.63
N GLN A 96 -13.40 -9.66 -22.96
CA GLN A 96 -12.91 -8.65 -22.02
C GLN A 96 -13.91 -8.38 -20.89
N VAL A 97 -15.21 -8.27 -21.17
CA VAL A 97 -16.25 -8.14 -20.14
C VAL A 97 -16.20 -9.32 -19.18
N LEU A 98 -16.18 -10.55 -19.70
CA LEU A 98 -16.12 -11.77 -18.88
C LEU A 98 -14.82 -11.84 -18.05
N HIS A 99 -13.68 -11.48 -18.64
CA HIS A 99 -12.40 -11.44 -17.94
C HIS A 99 -12.39 -10.41 -16.80
N VAL A 100 -12.88 -9.18 -17.05
CA VAL A 100 -12.97 -8.13 -16.03
C VAL A 100 -13.99 -8.50 -14.95
N ALA A 101 -15.14 -9.06 -15.32
CA ALA A 101 -16.17 -9.52 -14.39
C ALA A 101 -15.68 -10.68 -13.51
N TYR A 102 -14.93 -11.63 -14.08
CA TYR A 102 -14.29 -12.71 -13.32
C TYR A 102 -13.29 -12.16 -12.29
N ARG A 103 -12.49 -11.16 -12.68
CA ARG A 103 -11.56 -10.48 -11.76
C ARG A 103 -12.28 -9.75 -10.63
N LEU A 104 -13.49 -9.24 -10.88
CA LEU A 104 -14.32 -8.58 -9.87
C LEU A 104 -15.00 -9.59 -8.93
N ARG A 105 -15.49 -10.72 -9.46
CA ARG A 105 -16.21 -11.76 -8.70
C ARG A 105 -15.32 -12.43 -7.64
N ASN A 106 -14.01 -12.48 -7.84
CA ASN A 106 -13.07 -13.11 -6.91
C ASN A 106 -12.82 -12.35 -5.60
N VAL A 107 -13.61 -11.32 -5.27
CA VAL A 107 -13.36 -10.49 -4.08
C VAL A 107 -14.62 -10.23 -3.25
N SER A 108 -15.39 -11.28 -2.97
CA SER A 108 -16.36 -11.27 -1.87
C SER A 108 -15.72 -11.88 -0.62
N PHE A 109 -15.62 -11.12 0.46
CA PHE A 109 -15.14 -11.63 1.74
C PHE A 109 -16.30 -11.81 2.72
N GLU A 110 -16.09 -12.66 3.73
CA GLU A 110 -16.98 -12.70 4.90
C GLU A 110 -17.04 -11.32 5.59
N ARG A 111 -18.13 -11.07 6.31
CA ARG A 111 -18.41 -9.77 6.95
C ARG A 111 -17.25 -9.30 7.85
N GLU A 112 -16.65 -10.20 8.61
CA GLU A 112 -15.56 -9.86 9.54
C GLU A 112 -14.26 -9.44 8.81
N PHE A 113 -13.93 -10.07 7.68
CA PHE A 113 -12.81 -9.65 6.84
C PHE A 113 -13.11 -8.30 6.17
N MET A 114 -14.35 -8.04 5.77
CA MET A 114 -14.76 -6.73 5.24
C MET A 114 -14.66 -5.63 6.30
N GLU A 115 -15.05 -5.91 7.55
CA GLU A 115 -14.88 -4.97 8.66
C GLU A 115 -13.39 -4.69 8.93
N MET A 116 -12.55 -5.73 9.00
CA MET A 116 -11.09 -5.56 9.12
C MET A 116 -10.51 -4.72 7.97
N TYR A 117 -10.94 -4.98 6.73
CA TYR A 117 -10.55 -4.19 5.56
C TYR A 117 -10.92 -2.72 5.74
N HIS A 118 -12.16 -2.43 6.10
CA HIS A 118 -12.67 -1.07 6.25
C HIS A 118 -11.97 -0.31 7.39
N CYS A 119 -11.70 -0.97 8.52
CA CYS A 119 -11.09 -0.36 9.68
C CYS A 119 -9.58 -0.12 9.52
N MET A 120 -8.83 -1.08 8.95
CA MET A 120 -7.36 -1.06 8.96
C MET A 120 -6.71 -0.74 7.61
N PHE A 121 -7.31 -1.14 6.49
CA PHE A 121 -6.62 -1.17 5.20
C PHE A 121 -7.22 -0.20 4.15
N LYS A 122 -8.54 0.02 4.18
CA LYS A 122 -9.23 0.89 3.20
C LYS A 122 -8.75 2.34 3.29
N LYS A 123 -8.61 2.88 4.50
CA LYS A 123 -8.15 4.26 4.73
C LYS A 123 -6.70 4.47 4.31
N LEU A 124 -5.88 3.41 4.31
CA LEU A 124 -4.52 3.39 3.79
C LEU A 124 -4.43 3.21 2.27
N GLY A 125 -5.55 3.22 1.55
CA GLY A 125 -5.57 3.08 0.09
C GLY A 125 -5.25 1.68 -0.42
N VAL A 126 -5.29 0.65 0.44
CA VAL A 126 -5.07 -0.74 0.03
C VAL A 126 -6.27 -1.21 -0.79
N SER A 127 -6.04 -1.73 -1.99
CA SER A 127 -7.11 -2.27 -2.82
C SER A 127 -7.61 -3.61 -2.28
N LEU A 128 -8.89 -3.92 -2.53
CA LEU A 128 -9.50 -5.22 -2.21
C LEU A 128 -8.70 -6.41 -2.80
N THR A 129 -8.06 -6.23 -3.95
CA THR A 129 -7.18 -7.25 -4.57
C THR A 129 -5.89 -7.51 -3.80
N HIS A 130 -5.28 -6.48 -3.19
CA HIS A 130 -4.13 -6.67 -2.31
C HIS A 130 -4.57 -7.29 -0.99
N PHE A 131 -5.72 -6.85 -0.47
CA PHE A 131 -6.32 -7.43 0.73
C PHE A 131 -6.67 -8.91 0.55
N ALA A 132 -7.14 -9.32 -0.63
CA ALA A 132 -7.38 -10.74 -0.95
C ALA A 132 -6.14 -11.61 -0.76
N LYS A 133 -4.97 -11.10 -1.12
CA LYS A 133 -3.69 -11.81 -0.92
C LYS A 133 -3.30 -11.89 0.55
N ILE A 134 -3.66 -10.88 1.35
CA ILE A 134 -3.46 -10.88 2.81
C ILE A 134 -4.37 -11.94 3.45
N VAL A 135 -5.64 -11.99 3.06
CA VAL A 135 -6.62 -12.99 3.57
C VAL A 135 -6.25 -14.41 3.12
N ALA A 136 -5.83 -14.60 1.87
CA ALA A 136 -5.36 -15.90 1.40
C ALA A 136 -4.13 -16.41 2.18
N CYS A 137 -3.33 -15.51 2.77
CA CYS A 137 -2.15 -15.87 3.57
C CYS A 137 -2.50 -16.37 4.99
N CYS A 138 -3.68 -16.06 5.52
CA CYS A 138 -4.19 -16.62 6.78
C CYS A 138 -5.11 -17.84 6.55
N ASP A 139 -5.04 -18.45 5.36
CA ASP A 139 -5.89 -19.58 4.93
C ASP A 139 -7.41 -19.26 4.95
N GLY A 140 -7.80 -17.99 5.13
CA GLY A 140 -9.19 -17.55 5.26
C GLY A 140 -9.83 -17.87 6.62
N ASP A 141 -9.06 -18.37 7.59
CA ASP A 141 -9.62 -18.85 8.86
C ASP A 141 -9.82 -17.72 9.88
N ILE A 142 -10.99 -17.73 10.54
CA ILE A 142 -11.28 -16.89 11.69
C ILE A 142 -11.31 -17.76 12.94
N LEU A 143 -10.38 -17.51 13.84
CA LEU A 143 -10.17 -18.28 15.05
C LEU A 143 -10.96 -17.66 16.21
N ALA A 144 -11.42 -18.50 17.14
CA ALA A 144 -12.16 -18.07 18.32
C ALA A 144 -11.36 -18.36 19.61
N ILE A 145 -11.54 -17.51 20.61
CA ILE A 145 -11.04 -17.71 21.97
C ILE A 145 -12.23 -17.53 22.90
N GLU A 146 -12.54 -18.55 23.66
CA GLU A 146 -13.59 -18.46 24.67
C GLU A 146 -13.17 -17.52 25.80
N LYS A 147 -14.16 -17.00 26.52
CA LYS A 147 -13.91 -16.19 27.71
C LYS A 147 -12.99 -16.96 28.66
N ASP A 148 -12.10 -16.23 29.33
CA ASP A 148 -11.19 -16.73 30.36
C ASP A 148 -10.08 -17.68 29.84
N HIS A 149 -10.04 -17.99 28.55
CA HIS A 149 -8.95 -18.74 27.92
C HIS A 149 -7.78 -17.84 27.51
N CYS A 150 -6.57 -18.41 27.48
CA CYS A 150 -5.36 -17.68 27.13
C CYS A 150 -5.05 -17.83 25.63
N PHE A 151 -4.81 -16.70 24.96
CA PHE A 151 -4.19 -16.67 23.63
C PHE A 151 -2.71 -17.02 23.72
N ALA A 152 -2.02 -16.46 24.72
CA ALA A 152 -0.60 -16.68 24.99
C ALA A 152 -0.34 -16.64 26.49
N ILE A 153 0.64 -17.42 26.94
CA ILE A 153 1.09 -17.49 28.32
C ILE A 153 2.56 -17.09 28.37
N GLU A 154 2.87 -16.19 29.30
CA GLU A 154 4.21 -15.69 29.56
C GLU A 154 5.23 -16.83 29.75
N GLY A 155 6.35 -16.73 29.03
CA GLY A 155 7.46 -17.68 29.06
C GLY A 155 7.17 -19.05 28.45
N LYS A 156 5.95 -19.31 27.96
CA LYS A 156 5.53 -20.63 27.47
C LYS A 156 5.14 -20.63 25.99
N THR A 157 4.36 -19.64 25.56
CA THR A 157 3.87 -19.60 24.18
C THR A 157 4.96 -19.08 23.26
N ALA A 158 5.26 -19.80 22.18
CA ALA A 158 6.21 -19.37 21.16
C ALA A 158 5.62 -18.28 20.26
N ILE A 159 6.49 -17.40 19.74
CA ILE A 159 6.11 -16.30 18.83
C ILE A 159 6.24 -16.79 17.38
N ASP A 160 5.18 -17.40 16.85
CA ASP A 160 5.18 -18.03 15.52
C ASP A 160 4.16 -17.42 14.53
N LYS A 161 3.35 -16.46 14.99
CA LYS A 161 2.28 -15.82 14.24
C LYS A 161 2.19 -14.32 14.55
N LEU A 162 1.50 -13.60 13.66
CA LEU A 162 1.02 -12.23 13.85
C LEU A 162 -0.51 -12.28 13.79
N SER A 163 -1.21 -11.62 14.69
CA SER A 163 -2.64 -11.81 14.90
C SER A 163 -3.36 -10.50 15.18
N VAL A 164 -4.57 -10.35 14.63
CA VAL A 164 -5.44 -9.18 14.83
C VAL A 164 -6.75 -9.62 15.47
N LEU A 165 -7.14 -8.91 16.53
CA LEU A 165 -8.42 -9.11 17.19
C LEU A 165 -9.55 -8.51 16.33
N LEU A 166 -10.57 -9.29 16.00
CA LEU A 166 -11.73 -8.84 15.21
C LEU A 166 -12.91 -8.43 16.09
N SER A 167 -13.13 -9.17 17.18
CA SER A 167 -14.21 -8.88 18.15
C SER A 167 -13.82 -9.38 19.54
N GLY A 168 -14.48 -8.83 20.55
CA GLY A 168 -14.20 -9.12 21.96
C GLY A 168 -13.12 -8.21 22.55
N ARG A 169 -12.55 -8.63 23.67
CA ARG A 169 -11.53 -7.89 24.41
C ARG A 169 -10.54 -8.85 25.07
N VAL A 170 -9.25 -8.57 24.90
CA VAL A 170 -8.17 -9.37 25.50
C VAL A 170 -7.48 -8.54 26.58
N ARG A 171 -7.27 -9.15 27.74
CA ARG A 171 -6.53 -8.60 28.87
C ARG A 171 -5.06 -8.99 28.76
N VAL A 172 -4.17 -8.02 28.90
CA VAL A 172 -2.71 -8.21 28.91
C VAL A 172 -2.20 -8.14 30.34
N THR A 173 -1.43 -9.13 30.77
CA THR A 173 -0.80 -9.17 32.10
C THR A 173 0.67 -9.58 32.02
N VAL A 174 1.51 -9.02 32.90
CA VAL A 174 2.92 -9.43 33.11
C VAL A 174 3.07 -9.82 34.57
N ASN A 175 3.64 -10.98 34.84
CA ASN A 175 3.77 -11.52 36.21
C ASN A 175 2.43 -11.51 36.99
N GLY A 176 1.31 -11.66 36.28
CA GLY A 176 -0.05 -11.60 36.85
C GLY A 176 -0.62 -10.19 37.08
N GLU A 177 0.18 -9.13 36.91
CA GLU A 177 -0.30 -7.74 37.00
C GLU A 177 -0.91 -7.25 35.69
N PHE A 178 -2.01 -6.50 35.78
CA PHE A 178 -2.70 -5.95 34.62
C PHE A 178 -1.96 -4.78 33.99
N LEU A 179 -1.73 -4.85 32.67
CA LEU A 179 -1.16 -3.76 31.88
C LEU A 179 -2.26 -2.97 31.15
N HIS A 180 -2.87 -3.59 30.15
CA HIS A 180 -3.86 -2.95 29.30
C HIS A 180 -4.83 -3.96 28.67
N TYR A 181 -5.87 -3.42 28.04
CA TYR A 181 -6.77 -4.20 27.20
C TYR A 181 -6.39 -3.99 25.74
N ILE A 182 -6.50 -5.06 24.96
CA ILE A 182 -6.46 -5.02 23.50
C ILE A 182 -7.91 -5.08 22.99
N TYR A 183 -8.23 -4.15 22.10
CA TYR A 183 -9.56 -3.95 21.54
C TYR A 183 -9.64 -4.41 20.08
N PRO A 184 -10.86 -4.56 19.51
CA PRO A 184 -11.02 -4.93 18.11
C PRO A 184 -10.22 -4.03 17.16
N PHE A 185 -9.70 -4.64 16.10
CA PHE A 185 -8.83 -4.05 15.07
C PHE A 185 -7.45 -3.60 15.57
N GLN A 186 -7.00 -4.12 16.71
CA GLN A 186 -5.62 -4.01 17.20
C GLN A 186 -4.90 -5.35 17.08
N PHE A 187 -3.59 -5.30 16.94
CA PHE A 187 -2.79 -6.52 16.94
C PHE A 187 -2.73 -7.13 18.35
N LEU A 188 -2.69 -8.45 18.46
CA LEU A 188 -2.50 -9.14 19.74
C LEU A 188 -1.03 -9.22 20.11
N ASP A 189 -0.15 -9.38 19.13
CA ASP A 189 1.24 -9.85 19.24
C ASP A 189 2.22 -8.97 18.43
N SER A 190 1.85 -7.71 18.16
CA SER A 190 2.69 -6.77 17.39
C SER A 190 4.05 -6.45 18.03
N PRO A 191 4.18 -6.20 19.36
CA PRO A 191 5.49 -5.99 19.97
C PRO A 191 6.38 -7.24 19.89
N GLU A 192 5.81 -8.41 20.19
CA GLU A 192 6.48 -9.70 20.13
C GLU A 192 6.96 -9.99 18.70
N TRP A 193 6.11 -9.73 17.72
CA TRP A 193 6.43 -9.91 16.31
C TRP A 193 7.60 -9.04 15.83
N ASP A 194 7.58 -7.74 16.13
CA ASP A 194 8.57 -6.76 15.63
C ASP A 194 9.90 -6.87 16.39
N SER A 195 9.88 -7.39 17.63
CA SER A 195 11.10 -7.58 18.45
C SER A 195 12.02 -8.70 17.95
N LEU A 196 11.48 -9.69 17.24
CA LEU A 196 12.26 -10.83 16.75
C LEU A 196 12.74 -10.60 15.33
N ARG A 197 14.00 -10.97 15.05
CA ARG A 197 14.46 -11.12 13.66
C ARG A 197 13.75 -12.31 12.98
N PRO A 198 13.70 -12.37 11.64
CA PRO A 198 13.01 -13.45 10.93
C PRO A 198 13.48 -14.87 11.29
N SER A 199 14.75 -15.03 11.69
CA SER A 199 15.38 -16.30 12.07
C SER A 199 15.41 -16.57 13.58
N GLU A 200 14.94 -15.63 14.39
CA GLU A 200 14.97 -15.76 15.85
C GLU A 200 13.65 -16.35 16.35
N GLU A 201 13.79 -17.29 17.29
CA GLU A 201 12.68 -17.83 18.05
C GLU A 201 12.61 -17.12 19.40
N GLY A 202 11.39 -16.86 19.86
CA GLY A 202 11.14 -16.22 21.14
C GLY A 202 9.83 -16.71 21.73
N VAL A 203 9.66 -16.44 23.02
CA VAL A 203 8.43 -16.71 23.75
C VAL A 203 7.76 -15.40 24.15
N PHE A 204 6.44 -15.44 24.28
CA PHE A 204 5.66 -14.30 24.78
C PHE A 204 6.15 -13.89 26.17
N GLN A 205 6.37 -12.59 26.35
CA GLN A 205 6.75 -12.00 27.65
C GLN A 205 5.52 -11.55 28.45
N VAL A 206 4.34 -11.52 27.83
CA VAL A 206 3.04 -11.26 28.46
C VAL A 206 2.18 -12.52 28.45
N THR A 207 1.23 -12.57 29.39
CA THR A 207 0.05 -13.43 29.28
C THR A 207 -1.11 -12.63 28.67
N LEU A 208 -1.71 -13.18 27.61
CA LEU A 208 -2.84 -12.63 26.89
C LEU A 208 -4.07 -13.50 27.16
N ARG A 209 -5.06 -12.97 27.89
CA ARG A 209 -6.25 -13.72 28.31
C ARG A 209 -7.53 -13.05 27.81
N ALA A 210 -8.42 -13.83 27.21
CA ALA A 210 -9.71 -13.33 26.72
C ALA A 210 -10.61 -12.92 27.89
N ASP A 211 -11.02 -11.66 27.92
CA ASP A 211 -11.93 -11.10 28.94
C ASP A 211 -13.40 -11.27 28.56
N SER A 212 -13.67 -11.41 27.26
CA SER A 212 -14.94 -11.82 26.64
C SER A 212 -14.64 -12.87 25.56
N PRO A 213 -15.64 -13.58 25.01
CA PRO A 213 -15.45 -14.34 23.78
C PRO A 213 -14.83 -13.44 22.71
N CYS A 214 -13.76 -13.92 22.07
CA CYS A 214 -12.98 -13.17 21.09
C CYS A 214 -12.93 -13.91 19.77
N ARG A 215 -12.91 -13.17 18.66
CA ARG A 215 -12.60 -13.69 17.33
C ARG A 215 -11.38 -12.97 16.79
N TYR A 216 -10.49 -13.67 16.12
CA TYR A 216 -9.23 -13.11 15.63
C TYR A 216 -8.77 -13.80 14.34
N VAL A 217 -7.93 -13.09 13.59
CA VAL A 217 -7.22 -13.63 12.42
C VAL A 217 -5.75 -13.77 12.78
N ALA A 218 -5.10 -14.84 12.33
CA ALA A 218 -3.68 -15.04 12.53
C ALA A 218 -2.95 -15.43 11.24
N TRP A 219 -1.80 -14.81 11.01
CA TRP A 219 -0.88 -15.11 9.92
C TRP A 219 0.35 -15.80 10.48
N ARG A 220 0.63 -17.02 10.01
CA ARG A 220 1.88 -17.72 10.35
C ARG A 220 3.08 -16.93 9.83
N ARG A 221 4.11 -16.81 10.67
CA ARG A 221 5.31 -15.99 10.42
C ARG A 221 5.96 -16.28 9.07
N LYS A 222 6.24 -17.55 8.79
CA LYS A 222 6.89 -18.00 7.54
C LYS A 222 6.04 -17.67 6.30
N LYS A 223 4.73 -17.90 6.35
CA LYS A 223 3.81 -17.57 5.23
C LYS A 223 3.76 -16.06 4.98
N LEU A 224 3.71 -15.27 6.04
CA LEU A 224 3.65 -13.81 5.95
C LEU A 224 4.93 -13.21 5.36
N TYR A 225 6.12 -13.70 5.75
CA TYR A 225 7.38 -13.27 5.14
C TYR A 225 7.50 -13.66 3.66
N LEU A 226 6.99 -14.83 3.26
CA LEU A 226 6.91 -15.22 1.84
C LEU A 226 5.99 -14.28 1.06
N LEU A 227 4.88 -13.83 1.65
CA LEU A 227 4.00 -12.83 1.04
C LEU A 227 4.74 -11.48 0.88
N PHE A 228 5.50 -11.06 1.89
CA PHE A 228 6.27 -9.82 1.84
C PHE A 228 7.35 -9.85 0.76
N ALA A 229 8.03 -10.98 0.58
CA ALA A 229 9.00 -11.17 -0.50
C ALA A 229 8.36 -11.06 -1.88
N LYS A 230 7.15 -11.61 -2.07
CA LYS A 230 6.39 -11.51 -3.34
C LYS A 230 5.80 -10.13 -3.58
N HIS A 231 5.45 -9.40 -2.52
CA HIS A 231 4.71 -8.14 -2.60
C HIS A 231 5.28 -7.06 -1.68
N ARG A 232 6.27 -6.31 -2.18
CA ARG A 232 6.93 -5.20 -1.45
C ARG A 232 5.94 -4.15 -0.91
N TYR A 233 4.85 -3.87 -1.64
CA TYR A 233 3.81 -2.94 -1.16
C TYR A 233 3.14 -3.44 0.12
N ILE A 234 2.73 -4.72 0.16
CA ILE A 234 2.12 -5.34 1.34
C ILE A 234 3.09 -5.32 2.52
N ALA A 235 4.37 -5.63 2.27
CA ALA A 235 5.42 -5.56 3.30
C ALA A 235 5.52 -4.16 3.94
N LYS A 236 5.49 -3.10 3.11
CA LYS A 236 5.54 -1.71 3.60
C LYS A 236 4.30 -1.32 4.40
N ILE A 237 3.12 -1.76 3.96
CA ILE A 237 1.88 -1.55 4.70
C ILE A 237 1.94 -2.24 6.07
N PHE A 238 2.32 -3.52 6.13
CA PHE A 238 2.42 -4.22 7.42
C PHE A 238 3.46 -3.59 8.36
N ALA A 239 4.61 -3.19 7.84
CA ALA A 239 5.62 -2.48 8.64
C ALA A 239 5.08 -1.17 9.25
N LEU A 240 4.18 -0.46 8.55
CA LEU A 240 3.53 0.73 9.07
C LEU A 240 2.45 0.40 10.11
N VAL A 241 1.55 -0.53 9.80
CA VAL A 241 0.40 -0.82 10.68
C VAL A 241 0.86 -1.43 11.99
N VAL A 242 1.81 -2.38 11.95
CA VAL A 242 2.39 -2.99 13.16
C VAL A 242 3.08 -1.95 14.03
N ARG A 243 3.93 -1.08 13.45
CA ARG A 243 4.68 -0.09 14.24
C ARG A 243 3.80 1.02 14.79
N ASN A 244 2.74 1.39 14.09
CA ASN A 244 1.76 2.31 14.63
C ASN A 244 0.98 1.70 15.80
N ASP A 245 0.60 0.42 15.71
CA ASP A 245 -0.06 -0.28 16.81
C ASP A 245 0.85 -0.39 18.06
N ILE A 246 2.15 -0.66 17.87
CA ILE A 246 3.14 -0.62 18.96
C ILE A 246 3.17 0.76 19.60
N ALA A 247 3.24 1.82 18.80
CA ALA A 247 3.24 3.17 19.33
C ALA A 247 1.96 3.44 20.13
N GLU A 248 0.76 3.17 19.60
CA GLU A 248 -0.52 3.34 20.32
C GLU A 248 -0.54 2.61 21.67
N LYS A 249 -0.08 1.35 21.71
CA LYS A 249 0.00 0.58 22.95
C LYS A 249 0.91 1.24 23.98
N LEU A 250 2.08 1.73 23.56
CA LEU A 250 3.01 2.43 24.44
C LEU A 250 2.41 3.74 24.99
N TYR A 251 1.71 4.52 24.17
CA TYR A 251 0.98 5.70 24.62
C TYR A 251 -0.07 5.34 25.67
N SER A 252 -0.86 4.28 25.44
CA SER A 252 -1.90 3.84 26.37
C SER A 252 -1.37 3.38 27.74
N LEU A 253 -0.14 2.87 27.79
CA LEU A 253 0.54 2.48 29.02
C LEU A 253 1.07 3.70 29.77
N ASN A 254 1.63 4.66 29.03
CA ASN A 254 2.21 5.87 29.61
C ASN A 254 1.15 6.78 30.25
N ASP A 255 0.00 6.97 29.59
CA ASP A 255 -1.10 7.80 30.13
C ASP A 255 -1.60 7.25 31.49
N LYS A 256 -1.60 5.92 31.65
CA LYS A 256 -1.99 5.28 32.91
C LYS A 256 -0.94 5.46 34.00
N ALA A 257 0.35 5.40 33.66
CA ALA A 257 1.44 5.66 34.60
C ALA A 257 1.44 7.13 35.07
N PHE A 258 1.15 8.05 34.16
CA PHE A 258 1.03 9.48 34.45
C PHE A 258 -0.15 9.80 35.38
N ASN A 259 -1.34 9.24 35.09
CA ASN A 259 -2.51 9.45 35.95
C ASN A 259 -2.33 8.88 37.36
N ARG A 260 -1.45 7.88 37.54
CA ARG A 260 -1.16 7.26 38.83
C ARG A 260 -0.16 8.05 39.67
N SER A 261 0.73 8.81 39.03
CA SER A 261 1.74 9.66 39.70
C SER A 261 1.20 11.02 40.14
N GLN A 262 0.15 11.54 39.49
CA GLN A 262 -0.55 12.76 39.93
C GLN A 262 -1.22 12.62 41.32
N THR A 263 -1.49 11.40 41.79
CA THR A 263 -2.06 11.19 43.13
C THR A 263 -1.02 11.31 44.25
N GLN A 264 0.28 11.49 43.95
CA GLN A 264 1.34 11.54 44.96
C GLN A 264 2.39 12.67 44.82
N GLN A 265 2.40 13.51 43.78
CA GLN A 265 3.28 14.69 43.74
C GLN A 265 2.87 15.72 42.69
N GLU A 266 3.03 17.01 43.03
CA GLU A 266 2.82 18.15 42.13
C GLU A 266 3.63 18.05 40.82
N HIS A 267 2.97 18.40 39.70
CA HIS A 267 3.52 18.77 38.39
C HIS A 267 4.80 18.06 37.92
N GLY A 268 4.68 16.77 37.57
CA GLY A 268 5.69 16.02 36.82
C GLY A 268 5.50 16.09 35.27
N PRO A 269 6.57 16.06 34.47
CA PRO A 269 6.55 16.23 33.01
C PRO A 269 6.17 14.97 32.20
N ARG A 270 5.32 15.13 31.17
CA ARG A 270 4.76 14.04 30.33
C ARG A 270 5.74 13.29 29.43
N LEU A 271 6.55 13.93 28.56
CA LEU A 271 7.55 13.28 27.67
C LEU A 271 8.64 12.51 28.45
N LEU A 272 8.96 12.89 29.68
CA LEU A 272 10.04 12.26 30.44
C LEU A 272 9.79 10.77 30.70
N ALA A 273 8.54 10.40 30.96
CA ALA A 273 8.13 9.00 31.04
C ALA A 273 8.25 8.26 29.69
N TYR A 274 8.25 8.97 28.55
CA TYR A 274 8.43 8.37 27.22
C TYR A 274 9.89 8.05 26.89
N PHE A 275 10.86 8.80 27.44
CA PHE A 275 12.28 8.64 27.15
C PHE A 275 13.08 7.96 28.28
N SER A 276 12.52 7.88 29.50
CA SER A 276 13.19 7.29 30.67
C SER A 276 12.86 5.81 30.93
N LEU A 277 12.17 5.14 30.01
CA LEU A 277 11.82 3.73 30.14
C LEU A 277 12.72 2.88 29.23
N PRO A 278 13.73 2.18 29.77
CA PRO A 278 14.25 0.99 29.11
C PRO A 278 13.07 0.08 28.81
N LEU A 279 12.98 -0.48 27.59
CA LEU A 279 11.94 -1.46 27.30
C LEU A 279 11.96 -2.56 28.39
N SER A 280 13.15 -2.95 28.86
CA SER A 280 13.39 -3.88 29.97
C SER A 280 12.92 -3.43 31.36
N ALA A 281 12.69 -2.14 31.59
CA ALA A 281 12.17 -1.61 32.85
C ALA A 281 10.63 -1.55 32.86
N VAL A 282 9.98 -1.40 31.70
CA VAL A 282 8.53 -1.55 31.56
C VAL A 282 8.08 -2.98 31.90
N TRP A 283 8.97 -3.96 31.71
CA TRP A 283 8.74 -5.37 32.05
C TRP A 283 8.97 -5.74 33.53
N ASN A 284 9.50 -4.83 34.37
CA ASN A 284 9.89 -5.16 35.76
C ASN A 284 9.14 -4.40 36.87
N VAL A 285 8.15 -3.56 36.53
CA VAL A 285 7.36 -2.85 37.55
C VAL A 285 6.08 -3.62 37.87
N GLY A 286 6.28 -4.73 38.58
CA GLY A 286 5.22 -5.50 39.23
C GLY A 286 5.36 -5.41 40.75
N ARG A 287 5.10 -4.22 41.31
CA ARG A 287 4.92 -4.09 42.76
C ARG A 287 3.91 -2.99 43.07
N THR A 288 2.85 -3.44 43.73
CA THR A 288 1.85 -2.70 44.52
C THR A 288 0.49 -2.46 43.82
N LEU A 289 -0.42 -3.40 44.12
CA LEU A 289 -1.86 -3.39 43.88
C LEU A 289 -2.60 -2.29 44.65
N TYR A 290 -3.63 -1.67 44.05
CA TYR A 290 -5.06 -2.03 44.27
C TYR A 290 -6.03 -1.06 43.55
N SER A 291 -7.08 -1.70 43.01
CA SER A 291 -8.44 -1.28 42.64
C SER A 291 -8.87 0.20 42.75
N HIS A 292 -9.38 0.77 41.64
CA HIS A 292 -10.66 1.51 41.66
C HIS A 292 -11.38 1.42 40.30
N ARG A 293 -12.70 1.19 40.38
CA ARG A 293 -13.67 0.93 39.31
C ARG A 293 -14.32 2.26 38.88
N PHE A 294 -14.32 2.62 37.59
CA PHE A 294 -15.26 3.61 37.04
C PHE A 294 -15.64 3.35 35.57
N LYS A 295 -16.88 3.77 35.26
CA LYS A 295 -17.76 3.42 34.15
C LYS A 295 -17.35 4.07 32.81
N SER A 296 -17.51 3.33 31.72
CA SER A 296 -17.46 3.83 30.34
C SER A 296 -18.74 4.61 29.97
N PRO A 297 -18.65 5.62 29.08
CA PRO A 297 -19.82 6.12 28.37
C PRO A 297 -20.16 5.20 27.19
N ALA A 298 -21.45 4.95 27.01
CA ALA A 298 -22.03 4.16 25.94
C ALA A 298 -22.11 4.96 24.64
N CYS A 299 -21.80 4.33 23.51
CA CYS A 299 -22.23 4.82 22.19
C CYS A 299 -23.72 4.51 22.01
N SER A 300 -24.51 5.56 21.73
CA SER A 300 -25.93 5.50 21.44
C SER A 300 -26.20 4.83 20.09
N HIS A 301 -26.93 3.72 20.13
CA HIS A 301 -27.63 3.17 18.98
C HIS A 301 -28.77 4.11 18.57
N GLN A 302 -28.82 4.48 17.29
CA GLN A 302 -29.99 5.11 16.69
C GLN A 302 -30.64 4.12 15.70
N GLN A 303 -31.90 3.83 15.97
CA GLN A 303 -32.77 2.89 15.27
C GLN A 303 -33.16 3.39 13.87
N CYS A 304 -33.32 2.46 12.94
CA CYS A 304 -34.20 2.59 11.78
C CYS A 304 -35.11 1.35 11.68
N PRO A 305 -36.34 1.48 11.14
CA PRO A 305 -37.44 0.58 11.46
C PRO A 305 -37.40 -0.72 10.64
N ARG A 306 -37.87 -1.80 11.27
CA ARG A 306 -38.28 -3.03 10.60
C ARG A 306 -39.62 -2.79 9.90
N SER A 307 -39.69 -3.09 8.61
CA SER A 307 -40.94 -3.44 7.93
C SER A 307 -40.83 -4.87 7.41
N SER A 308 -41.69 -5.73 7.95
CA SER A 308 -41.88 -7.12 7.57
C SER A 308 -42.58 -7.20 6.21
N ILE A 309 -42.03 -7.94 5.25
CA ILE A 309 -42.77 -8.46 4.09
C ILE A 309 -42.36 -9.92 3.87
N GLU A 310 -43.38 -10.74 3.67
CA GLU A 310 -43.40 -12.20 3.63
C GLU A 310 -42.53 -12.83 2.53
N ILE A 311 -42.07 -14.04 2.83
CA ILE A 311 -41.32 -14.94 1.95
C ILE A 311 -42.34 -15.81 1.20
N ILE A 312 -42.33 -15.76 -0.13
CA ILE A 312 -42.98 -16.75 -1.02
C ILE A 312 -41.86 -17.47 -1.81
N PRO A 313 -41.87 -18.81 -1.92
CA PRO A 313 -40.83 -19.61 -2.58
C PRO A 313 -40.97 -19.63 -4.12
N PRO A 314 -39.92 -20.09 -4.86
CA PRO A 314 -39.74 -19.77 -6.28
C PRO A 314 -40.45 -20.75 -7.22
N PRO A 315 -40.75 -20.30 -8.45
CA PRO A 315 -40.54 -21.20 -9.58
C PRO A 315 -39.78 -20.55 -10.76
N LEU A 316 -38.80 -21.32 -11.25
CA LEU A 316 -38.56 -21.62 -12.67
C LEU A 316 -38.46 -20.44 -13.67
N LEU A 317 -37.23 -20.01 -13.96
CA LEU A 317 -36.86 -19.36 -15.21
C LEU A 317 -35.76 -20.16 -15.93
N TYR A 318 -36.19 -21.22 -16.61
CA TYR A 318 -35.50 -21.82 -17.74
C TYR A 318 -36.57 -22.09 -18.80
N ARG A 319 -36.65 -21.21 -19.81
CA ARG A 319 -37.34 -21.32 -21.11
C ARG A 319 -37.87 -19.95 -21.54
N LEU A 320 -37.01 -19.14 -22.13
CA LEU A 320 -37.38 -18.26 -23.25
C LEU A 320 -36.30 -18.41 -24.31
N ALA A 321 -36.25 -19.60 -24.87
CA ALA A 321 -35.67 -19.88 -26.16
C ALA A 321 -36.80 -20.48 -27.01
N PHE A 322 -36.94 -20.00 -28.24
CA PHE A 322 -37.85 -20.47 -29.28
C PHE A 322 -39.35 -20.29 -29.02
N GLN A 323 -39.89 -19.15 -29.48
CA GLN A 323 -41.08 -19.14 -30.34
C GLN A 323 -41.28 -17.73 -30.94
N TRP A 324 -40.76 -17.49 -32.14
CA TRP A 324 -41.32 -16.48 -33.03
C TRP A 324 -41.75 -17.22 -34.30
N GLN A 325 -43.06 -17.42 -34.42
CA GLN A 325 -43.71 -17.96 -35.59
C GLN A 325 -43.64 -16.94 -36.73
N LEU A 326 -43.19 -17.36 -37.91
CA LEU A 326 -43.34 -16.63 -39.17
C LEU A 326 -44.82 -16.41 -39.50
N PRO A 327 -45.20 -15.25 -40.06
CA PRO A 327 -46.27 -15.17 -41.04
C PRO A 327 -45.72 -15.57 -42.42
N ASN A 328 -46.32 -16.60 -43.02
CA ASN A 328 -46.14 -16.93 -44.43
C ASN A 328 -46.66 -15.79 -45.31
N CYS A 329 -45.76 -15.10 -46.01
CA CYS A 329 -46.08 -14.39 -47.25
C CYS A 329 -45.03 -14.79 -48.28
N PHE A 330 -45.26 -15.90 -48.97
CA PHE A 330 -44.60 -16.25 -50.22
C PHE A 330 -45.71 -16.44 -51.26
N GLU A 331 -46.06 -15.35 -51.95
CA GLU A 331 -46.64 -15.44 -53.29
C GLU A 331 -45.52 -15.20 -54.29
N GLY A 332 -45.47 -16.06 -55.30
CA GLY A 332 -44.30 -16.29 -56.14
C GLY A 332 -43.96 -15.13 -57.08
N ILE A 333 -42.65 -14.96 -57.29
CA ILE A 333 -42.06 -14.32 -58.47
C ILE A 333 -40.89 -15.22 -58.91
N PRO A 334 -40.78 -15.56 -60.21
CA PRO A 334 -39.81 -16.56 -60.67
C PRO A 334 -38.37 -16.04 -60.62
N ALA A 335 -37.45 -16.98 -60.42
CA ALA A 335 -36.02 -16.77 -60.32
C ALA A 335 -35.44 -16.07 -61.56
N VAL A 336 -34.69 -14.99 -61.31
CA VAL A 336 -33.68 -14.44 -62.23
C VAL A 336 -32.34 -14.45 -61.48
N PRO A 337 -31.27 -15.06 -62.02
CA PRO A 337 -29.97 -15.06 -61.36
C PRO A 337 -29.32 -13.68 -61.54
N ASN A 338 -29.52 -12.77 -60.57
CA ASN A 338 -28.81 -11.50 -60.54
C ASN A 338 -27.40 -11.71 -59.95
N ALA A 339 -26.45 -12.04 -60.81
CA ALA A 339 -25.01 -11.91 -60.50
C ALA A 339 -24.55 -10.43 -60.34
N THR A 340 -25.49 -9.49 -60.25
CA THR A 340 -25.27 -8.04 -60.19
C THR A 340 -25.58 -7.41 -58.82
N SER A 341 -26.09 -8.16 -57.83
CA SER A 341 -26.54 -7.55 -56.55
C SER A 341 -25.43 -7.26 -55.53
N CYS A 342 -24.21 -7.77 -55.72
CA CYS A 342 -23.10 -7.55 -54.77
C CYS A 342 -21.92 -6.76 -55.35
N GLN A 343 -22.03 -6.20 -56.56
CA GLN A 343 -20.96 -5.40 -57.18
C GLN A 343 -20.67 -4.10 -56.42
N GLU A 344 -21.68 -3.52 -55.74
CA GLU A 344 -21.52 -2.38 -54.84
C GLU A 344 -20.66 -2.67 -53.59
N TRP A 345 -20.46 -3.94 -53.21
CA TRP A 345 -19.69 -4.31 -52.00
C TRP A 345 -18.26 -4.77 -52.32
N GLU A 346 -17.84 -4.73 -53.58
CA GLU A 346 -16.48 -5.05 -54.03
C GLU A 346 -15.42 -4.13 -53.36
N GLN A 347 -15.82 -2.92 -52.97
CA GLN A 347 -15.02 -1.90 -52.25
C GLN A 347 -14.78 -2.21 -50.76
N ALA A 348 -15.48 -3.19 -50.18
CA ALA A 348 -15.25 -3.63 -48.79
C ALA A 348 -13.95 -4.44 -48.62
N HIS A 349 -13.43 -5.02 -49.71
CA HIS A 349 -12.15 -5.75 -49.73
C HIS A 349 -10.92 -4.83 -49.70
N HIS A 350 -11.11 -3.51 -49.61
CA HIS A 350 -10.01 -2.56 -49.65
C HIS A 350 -9.12 -2.68 -48.39
N LEU A 351 -7.80 -2.63 -48.59
CA LEU A 351 -6.80 -2.79 -47.52
C LEU A 351 -7.04 -1.86 -46.32
N LEU A 352 -7.50 -0.62 -46.57
CA LEU A 352 -7.80 0.36 -45.51
C LEU A 352 -8.92 -0.09 -44.56
N PHE A 353 -9.93 -0.80 -45.07
CA PHE A 353 -11.03 -1.33 -44.26
C PHE A 353 -10.52 -2.42 -43.31
N HIS A 354 -9.77 -3.40 -43.84
CA HIS A 354 -9.16 -4.45 -43.01
C HIS A 354 -8.13 -3.89 -42.03
N LEU A 355 -7.29 -2.94 -42.45
CA LEU A 355 -6.28 -2.32 -41.58
C LEU A 355 -6.92 -1.48 -40.47
N GLY A 356 -8.01 -0.77 -40.78
CA GLY A 356 -8.80 -0.03 -39.81
C GLY A 356 -9.38 -0.95 -38.73
N ASN A 357 -10.10 -2.00 -39.15
CA ASN A 357 -10.67 -2.97 -38.23
C ASN A 357 -9.61 -3.76 -37.44
N LEU A 358 -8.48 -4.09 -38.06
CA LEU A 358 -7.34 -4.70 -37.37
C LEU A 358 -6.78 -3.76 -36.29
N SER A 359 -6.67 -2.46 -36.56
CA SER A 359 -6.24 -1.47 -35.55
C SER A 359 -7.22 -1.43 -34.37
N LEU A 360 -8.53 -1.44 -34.64
CA LEU A 360 -9.56 -1.52 -33.58
C LEU A 360 -9.42 -2.80 -32.76
N LEU A 361 -9.27 -3.95 -33.43
CA LEU A 361 -9.10 -5.25 -32.78
C LEU A 361 -7.86 -5.28 -31.89
N LEU A 362 -6.71 -4.85 -32.42
CA LEU A 362 -5.46 -4.78 -31.66
C LEU A 362 -5.60 -3.88 -30.44
N GLY A 363 -6.30 -2.74 -30.56
CA GLY A 363 -6.60 -1.85 -29.44
C GLY A 363 -7.38 -2.55 -28.33
N LEU A 364 -8.40 -3.34 -28.68
CA LEU A 364 -9.28 -4.04 -27.72
C LEU A 364 -8.65 -5.29 -27.09
N VAL A 365 -7.66 -5.89 -27.77
CA VAL A 365 -6.93 -7.08 -27.28
C VAL A 365 -5.80 -6.70 -26.29
N ILE A 366 -5.36 -5.44 -26.26
CA ILE A 366 -4.25 -5.01 -25.37
C ILE A 366 -4.50 -5.50 -23.93
N PRO A 367 -3.51 -6.16 -23.29
CA PRO A 367 -3.66 -6.60 -21.92
C PRO A 367 -3.93 -5.42 -20.97
N THR A 368 -5.04 -5.51 -20.23
CA THR A 368 -5.44 -4.51 -19.22
C THR A 368 -4.45 -4.39 -18.05
N THR A 369 -3.45 -5.27 -17.98
CA THR A 369 -2.35 -5.25 -17.01
C THR A 369 -1.26 -4.24 -17.36
N LEU A 370 -1.18 -3.77 -18.60
CA LEU A 370 -0.17 -2.81 -19.03
C LEU A 370 -0.49 -1.42 -18.47
N GLY A 371 0.48 -0.77 -17.83
CA GLY A 371 0.30 0.57 -17.27
C GLY A 371 -0.11 1.61 -18.32
N LEU A 372 0.30 1.47 -19.58
CA LEU A 372 -0.06 2.35 -20.70
C LEU A 372 -1.28 1.89 -21.50
N HIS A 373 -1.97 0.82 -21.06
CA HIS A 373 -3.10 0.21 -21.76
C HIS A 373 -4.09 1.23 -22.31
N MET A 374 -4.61 2.12 -21.46
CA MET A 374 -5.63 3.09 -21.88
C MET A 374 -5.12 4.08 -22.94
N ILE A 375 -3.84 4.46 -22.89
CA ILE A 375 -3.27 5.40 -23.87
C ILE A 375 -3.11 4.69 -25.22
N LEU A 376 -2.60 3.45 -25.20
CA LEU A 376 -2.43 2.64 -26.41
C LEU A 376 -3.77 2.27 -27.04
N LEU A 377 -4.77 1.90 -26.23
CA LEU A 377 -6.14 1.67 -26.68
C LEU A 377 -6.69 2.89 -27.43
N ARG A 378 -6.62 4.09 -26.83
CA ARG A 378 -7.12 5.32 -27.46
C ARG A 378 -6.34 5.66 -28.74
N LEU A 379 -5.03 5.44 -28.76
CA LEU A 379 -4.22 5.66 -29.95
C LEU A 379 -4.63 4.74 -31.11
N LEU A 380 -4.79 3.44 -30.85
CA LEU A 380 -5.19 2.47 -31.87
C LEU A 380 -6.64 2.64 -32.33
N LEU A 381 -7.53 3.08 -31.44
CA LEU A 381 -8.90 3.46 -31.81
C LEU A 381 -8.89 4.70 -32.73
N MET A 382 -8.08 5.73 -32.43
CA MET A 382 -7.94 6.89 -33.31
C MET A 382 -7.37 6.50 -34.68
N THR A 383 -6.33 5.66 -34.72
CA THR A 383 -5.76 5.16 -35.98
C THR A 383 -6.80 4.36 -36.78
N GLY A 384 -7.58 3.50 -36.11
CA GLY A 384 -8.65 2.73 -36.74
C GLY A 384 -9.76 3.61 -37.32
N CYS A 385 -10.27 4.57 -36.54
CA CYS A 385 -11.27 5.53 -37.01
C CYS A 385 -10.76 6.38 -38.17
N GLY A 386 -9.50 6.84 -38.13
CA GLY A 386 -8.88 7.59 -39.23
C GLY A 386 -8.83 6.80 -40.53
N LEU A 387 -8.42 5.52 -40.47
CA LEU A 387 -8.40 4.63 -41.63
C LEU A 387 -9.81 4.35 -42.17
N LEU A 388 -10.80 4.17 -41.29
CA LEU A 388 -12.20 3.97 -41.68
C LEU A 388 -12.83 5.24 -42.29
N ILE A 389 -12.47 6.45 -41.82
CA ILE A 389 -12.89 7.71 -42.45
C ILE A 389 -12.33 7.82 -43.87
N THR A 390 -11.02 7.56 -44.06
CA THR A 390 -10.39 7.58 -45.38
C THR A 390 -11.03 6.57 -46.32
N TRP A 391 -11.35 5.37 -45.83
CA TRP A 391 -12.07 4.37 -46.60
C TRP A 391 -13.51 4.83 -46.95
N ALA A 392 -14.25 5.34 -45.97
CA ALA A 392 -15.63 5.79 -46.13
C ALA A 392 -15.78 6.97 -47.09
N THR A 393 -14.77 7.86 -47.15
CA THR A 393 -14.77 9.06 -48.00
C THR A 393 -14.28 8.79 -49.41
N LEU A 394 -13.19 8.06 -49.58
CA LEU A 394 -12.55 7.89 -50.88
C LEU A 394 -13.13 6.74 -51.70
N TYR A 395 -13.60 5.68 -51.03
CA TYR A 395 -14.00 4.45 -51.72
C TYR A 395 -15.49 4.15 -51.57
N ARG A 396 -16.10 4.40 -50.40
CA ARG A 396 -17.51 4.03 -50.14
C ARG A 396 -18.52 5.18 -50.35
N CYS A 397 -18.09 6.44 -50.29
CA CYS A 397 -18.90 7.67 -50.15
C CYS A 397 -20.19 7.52 -49.32
N ASN A 398 -20.05 7.08 -48.07
CA ASN A 398 -21.17 6.96 -47.14
C ASN A 398 -21.05 7.98 -46.01
N LEU A 399 -21.97 8.95 -45.99
CA LEU A 399 -21.94 10.09 -45.09
C LEU A 399 -22.14 9.66 -43.63
N ASP A 400 -23.06 8.74 -43.36
CA ASP A 400 -23.35 8.29 -42.00
C ASP A 400 -22.16 7.55 -41.37
N VAL A 401 -21.52 6.66 -42.14
CA VAL A 401 -20.31 5.96 -41.71
C VAL A 401 -19.17 6.94 -41.44
N MET A 402 -19.00 7.95 -42.31
CA MET A 402 -18.00 9.00 -42.12
C MET A 402 -18.28 9.79 -40.84
N VAL A 403 -19.51 10.27 -40.65
CA VAL A 403 -19.89 11.11 -39.51
C VAL A 403 -19.67 10.39 -38.18
N TRP A 404 -20.11 9.13 -38.05
CA TRP A 404 -19.91 8.38 -36.81
C TRP A 404 -18.44 8.15 -36.49
N ASN A 405 -17.61 7.79 -37.50
CA ASN A 405 -16.19 7.61 -37.28
C ASN A 405 -15.48 8.94 -36.93
N VAL A 406 -15.93 10.09 -37.46
CA VAL A 406 -15.46 11.42 -37.03
C VAL A 406 -15.82 11.68 -35.57
N VAL A 407 -17.05 11.38 -35.14
CA VAL A 407 -17.47 11.51 -33.73
C VAL A 407 -16.59 10.63 -32.83
N PHE A 408 -16.36 9.37 -33.21
CA PHE A 408 -15.48 8.47 -32.46
C PHE A 408 -14.04 8.98 -32.40
N LEU A 409 -13.51 9.53 -33.49
CA LEU A 409 -12.18 10.12 -33.54
C LEU A 409 -12.07 11.30 -32.55
N VAL A 410 -13.05 12.20 -32.54
CA VAL A 410 -13.07 13.37 -31.63
C VAL A 410 -13.13 12.94 -30.17
N VAL A 411 -14.00 12.00 -29.81
CA VAL A 411 -14.11 11.48 -28.44
C VAL A 411 -12.78 10.83 -28.01
N ASN A 412 -12.22 9.96 -28.84
CA ASN A 412 -10.97 9.27 -28.52
C ASN A 412 -9.79 10.26 -28.45
N PHE A 413 -9.77 11.30 -29.29
CA PHE A 413 -8.80 12.39 -29.24
C PHE A 413 -8.88 13.13 -27.90
N MET A 414 -10.06 13.61 -27.51
CA MET A 414 -10.25 14.32 -26.24
C MET A 414 -9.80 13.48 -25.04
N HIS A 415 -10.17 12.20 -25.01
CA HIS A 415 -9.72 11.27 -23.96
C HIS A 415 -8.22 11.02 -23.99
N PHE A 416 -7.61 10.87 -25.16
CA PHE A 416 -6.17 10.68 -25.31
C PHE A 416 -5.40 11.88 -24.73
N PHE A 417 -5.76 13.10 -25.12
CA PHE A 417 -5.12 14.32 -24.60
C PHE A 417 -5.39 14.52 -23.11
N PHE A 418 -6.58 14.21 -22.62
CA PHE A 418 -6.87 14.23 -21.18
C PHE A 418 -5.98 13.26 -20.40
N LEU A 419 -5.78 12.04 -20.90
CA LEU A 419 -4.90 11.05 -20.29
C LEU A 419 -3.43 11.49 -20.32
N LEU A 420 -2.97 12.11 -21.42
CA LEU A 420 -1.63 12.70 -21.51
C LEU A 420 -1.44 13.88 -20.56
N TYR A 421 -2.45 14.74 -20.40
CA TYR A 421 -2.44 15.85 -19.46
C TYR A 421 -2.30 15.35 -18.03
N LYS A 422 -3.11 14.36 -17.63
CA LYS A 422 -3.03 13.72 -16.30
C LYS A 422 -1.70 13.00 -16.05
N ARG A 423 -1.02 12.56 -17.10
CA ARG A 423 0.28 11.87 -17.06
C ARG A 423 1.49 12.80 -17.03
N ARG A 424 1.32 14.12 -17.18
CA ARG A 424 2.45 15.05 -17.16
C ARG A 424 3.18 14.93 -15.81
N PRO A 425 4.49 14.64 -15.82
CA PRO A 425 5.26 14.52 -14.58
C PRO A 425 5.29 15.88 -13.90
N ILE A 426 4.86 15.92 -12.64
CA ILE A 426 4.84 17.17 -11.90
C ILE A 426 6.21 17.29 -11.24
N LYS A 427 6.95 18.36 -11.56
CA LYS A 427 8.33 18.54 -11.08
C LYS A 427 8.30 18.80 -9.56
N ILE A 428 8.52 17.77 -8.76
CA ILE A 428 8.80 17.90 -7.32
C ILE A 428 10.19 18.50 -7.16
N ASP A 429 10.34 19.46 -6.26
CA ASP A 429 11.64 20.06 -5.94
C ASP A 429 12.68 18.99 -5.59
N ARG A 430 13.93 19.19 -6.02
CA ARG A 430 15.02 18.22 -5.89
C ARG A 430 15.26 17.82 -4.43
N GLU A 431 15.06 18.75 -3.50
CA GLU A 431 15.24 18.52 -2.06
C GLU A 431 14.10 17.68 -1.45
N LEU A 432 12.88 17.81 -1.97
CA LEU A 432 11.70 17.07 -1.50
C LEU A 432 11.59 15.68 -2.14
N ARG A 433 12.26 15.47 -3.29
CA ARG A 433 12.20 14.22 -4.05
C ARG A 433 12.63 13.01 -3.22
N SER A 434 13.64 13.14 -2.35
CA SER A 434 14.10 12.02 -1.53
C SER A 434 13.05 11.61 -0.49
N VAL A 435 12.38 12.59 0.13
CA VAL A 435 11.29 12.36 1.09
C VAL A 435 10.09 11.73 0.39
N TYR A 436 9.68 12.29 -0.76
CA TYR A 436 8.59 11.73 -1.54
C TYR A 436 8.83 10.26 -1.89
N LYS A 437 9.97 9.97 -2.53
CA LYS A 437 10.29 8.60 -2.99
C LYS A 437 10.42 7.58 -1.86
N ARG A 438 10.93 8.00 -0.69
CA ARG A 438 11.16 7.09 0.44
C ARG A 438 9.96 6.92 1.36
N MET A 439 9.19 7.98 1.59
CA MET A 439 8.10 7.99 2.59
C MET A 439 6.70 7.91 1.97
N PHE A 440 6.45 8.60 0.85
CA PHE A 440 5.09 8.83 0.33
C PHE A 440 4.76 8.00 -0.93
N GLU A 441 5.67 7.94 -1.90
CA GLU A 441 5.53 7.13 -3.13
C GLU A 441 5.23 5.65 -2.82
N PRO A 442 5.89 5.00 -1.84
CA PRO A 442 5.60 3.60 -1.54
C PRO A 442 4.22 3.33 -0.97
N LEU A 443 3.53 4.37 -0.50
CA LEU A 443 2.17 4.32 0.02
C LEU A 443 1.13 4.75 -1.01
N HIS A 444 1.56 4.89 -2.28
CA HIS A 444 0.74 5.35 -3.40
C HIS A 444 0.17 6.76 -3.22
N VAL A 445 0.84 7.61 -2.44
CA VAL A 445 0.51 9.04 -2.39
C VAL A 445 0.90 9.65 -3.74
N GLN A 446 -0.08 10.22 -4.44
CA GLN A 446 0.15 10.81 -5.76
C GLN A 446 1.05 12.05 -5.68
N GLU A 447 1.89 12.26 -6.70
CA GLU A 447 2.76 13.45 -6.80
C GLU A 447 1.97 14.75 -6.65
N ALA A 448 0.78 14.84 -7.28
CA ALA A 448 -0.09 16.02 -7.18
C ALA A 448 -0.55 16.31 -5.75
N LEU A 449 -0.88 15.27 -4.99
CA LEU A 449 -1.31 15.41 -3.60
C LEU A 449 -0.14 15.83 -2.71
N PHE A 450 1.03 15.21 -2.90
CA PHE A 450 2.25 15.58 -2.18
C PHE A 450 2.69 17.02 -2.48
N GLN A 451 2.53 17.49 -3.72
CA GLN A 451 2.80 18.87 -4.07
C GLN A 451 1.81 19.86 -3.45
N ARG A 452 0.52 19.52 -3.35
CA ARG A 452 -0.44 20.35 -2.62
C ARG A 452 -0.08 20.46 -1.13
N LEU A 453 0.32 19.34 -0.53
CA LEU A 453 0.80 19.28 0.86
C LEU A 453 2.06 20.13 1.10
N THR A 454 3.01 20.10 0.16
CA THR A 454 4.31 20.80 0.31
C THR A 454 4.34 22.20 -0.31
N GLY A 455 3.34 22.57 -1.12
CA GLY A 455 3.32 23.82 -1.87
C GLY A 455 2.96 25.04 -1.01
N GLN A 456 1.72 25.13 -0.53
CA GLN A 456 1.20 26.35 0.11
C GLN A 456 1.44 26.44 1.62
N PHE A 457 1.77 25.32 2.27
CA PHE A 457 1.75 25.19 3.73
C PHE A 457 3.09 24.79 4.34
N CYS A 458 4.14 24.80 3.53
CA CYS A 458 5.42 24.25 3.90
C CYS A 458 6.55 25.25 3.67
N THR A 459 7.47 25.29 4.62
CA THR A 459 8.69 26.10 4.55
C THR A 459 9.91 25.21 4.67
N ILE A 460 10.92 25.46 3.83
CA ILE A 460 12.23 24.80 3.96
C ILE A 460 13.12 25.72 4.77
N GLN A 461 13.55 25.24 5.93
CA GLN A 461 14.42 25.99 6.84
C GLN A 461 15.80 25.35 6.90
N THR A 462 16.81 26.17 7.18
CA THR A 462 18.21 25.75 7.29
C THR A 462 18.75 26.04 8.67
N LEU A 463 19.43 25.08 9.28
CA LEU A 463 20.03 25.19 10.60
C LEU A 463 21.53 24.91 10.50
N LYS A 464 22.37 25.82 10.99
CA LYS A 464 23.83 25.63 10.98
C LYS A 464 24.23 24.67 12.08
N LYS A 465 25.37 23.99 11.90
CA LYS A 465 25.98 23.15 12.93
C LYS A 465 26.08 23.91 14.27
N GLY A 466 25.64 23.27 15.34
CA GLY A 466 25.64 23.80 16.70
C GLY A 466 24.40 24.62 17.08
N GLN A 467 23.53 25.00 16.13
CA GLN A 467 22.28 25.68 16.44
C GLN A 467 21.22 24.70 16.95
N ALA A 468 20.41 25.16 17.91
CA ALA A 468 19.32 24.36 18.48
C ALA A 468 18.06 24.49 17.61
N TYR A 469 17.46 23.35 17.25
CA TYR A 469 16.11 23.28 16.68
C TYR A 469 15.07 23.52 17.77
N ALA A 470 15.28 22.90 18.93
CA ALA A 470 14.47 23.03 20.12
C ALA A 470 15.36 22.97 21.36
N ALA A 471 15.04 23.78 22.36
CA ALA A 471 15.68 23.77 23.66
C ALA A 471 14.67 23.31 24.73
N GLU A 472 15.15 22.40 25.59
CA GLU A 472 14.39 21.84 26.72
C GLU A 472 13.77 22.95 27.57
N ASP A 473 12.48 22.81 27.89
CA ASP A 473 11.65 23.72 28.70
C ASP A 473 11.56 25.17 28.21
N LYS A 474 12.02 25.44 26.99
CA LYS A 474 12.01 26.77 26.37
C LYS A 474 11.17 26.81 25.11
N THR A 475 11.40 25.89 24.17
CA THR A 475 10.70 25.87 22.89
C THR A 475 9.30 25.30 23.05
N SER A 476 8.28 25.98 22.51
CA SER A 476 6.89 25.52 22.42
C SER A 476 6.76 24.35 21.43
N VAL A 477 5.89 23.38 21.77
CA VAL A 477 5.59 22.22 20.91
C VAL A 477 4.51 22.54 19.86
N ASP A 478 3.64 23.51 20.14
CA ASP A 478 2.39 23.71 19.39
C ASP A 478 2.56 24.26 17.97
N GLU A 479 3.77 24.65 17.57
CA GLU A 479 3.95 25.48 16.38
C GLU A 479 4.04 24.67 15.07
N ARG A 480 4.68 23.50 15.09
CA ARG A 480 5.13 22.85 13.85
C ARG A 480 5.29 21.34 13.90
N LEU A 481 5.31 20.74 12.70
CA LEU A 481 5.80 19.39 12.43
C LEU A 481 6.86 19.47 11.33
N SER A 482 7.99 18.79 11.52
CA SER A 482 9.14 18.90 10.61
C SER A 482 9.77 17.56 10.24
N ILE A 483 10.30 17.48 9.02
CA ILE A 483 11.07 16.33 8.51
C ILE A 483 12.48 16.80 8.11
N LEU A 484 13.50 16.06 8.56
CA LEU A 484 14.88 16.36 8.22
C LEU A 484 15.16 15.97 6.75
N LEU A 485 15.51 16.94 5.90
CA LEU A 485 15.82 16.70 4.48
C LEU A 485 17.31 16.35 4.28
N LYS A 486 18.19 17.07 4.97
CA LYS A 486 19.65 16.92 4.88
C LYS A 486 20.30 17.20 6.23
N GLY A 487 21.41 16.51 6.50
CA GLY A 487 22.22 16.66 7.70
C GLY A 487 21.83 15.67 8.79
N LYS A 488 22.31 15.93 10.00
CA LYS A 488 22.13 15.08 11.17
C LYS A 488 21.90 15.94 12.40
N MET A 489 20.94 15.54 13.23
CA MET A 489 20.63 16.21 14.50
C MET A 489 20.85 15.28 15.68
N LYS A 490 21.24 15.86 16.81
CA LYS A 490 21.46 15.17 18.08
C LYS A 490 20.35 15.52 19.06
N VAL A 491 19.73 14.51 19.65
CA VAL A 491 18.74 14.67 20.72
C VAL A 491 19.41 14.42 22.07
N SER A 492 19.13 15.29 23.03
CA SER A 492 19.65 15.17 24.39
C SER A 492 18.61 15.56 25.43
N TYR A 493 18.68 14.94 26.60
CA TYR A 493 17.83 15.23 27.75
C TYR A 493 18.71 15.52 28.97
N ARG A 494 18.53 16.69 29.61
CA ARG A 494 19.43 17.16 30.69
C ARG A 494 20.91 17.07 30.35
N GLY A 495 21.26 17.32 29.09
CA GLY A 495 22.63 17.22 28.57
C GLY A 495 23.11 15.80 28.25
N HIS A 496 22.37 14.75 28.61
CA HIS A 496 22.66 13.37 28.24
C HIS A 496 22.23 13.09 26.81
N PHE A 497 23.09 12.44 26.03
CA PHE A 497 22.76 12.03 24.66
C PHE A 497 21.71 10.91 24.68
N LEU A 498 20.68 11.05 23.84
CA LEU A 498 19.64 10.04 23.65
C LEU A 498 19.85 9.29 22.33
N HIS A 499 19.58 9.95 21.21
CA HIS A 499 19.71 9.37 19.88
C HIS A 499 19.98 10.46 18.83
N ASN A 500 20.33 10.04 17.62
CA ASN A 500 20.49 10.93 16.47
C ASN A 500 19.25 10.85 15.58
N ILE A 501 18.89 11.97 14.95
CA ILE A 501 17.87 12.05 13.92
C ILE A 501 18.59 12.21 12.57
N TYR A 502 18.25 11.32 11.64
CA TYR A 502 18.85 11.24 10.31
C TYR A 502 17.88 11.75 9.23
N THR A 503 18.38 11.87 8.00
CA THR A 503 17.57 12.33 6.86
C THR A 503 16.33 11.45 6.62
N ASN A 504 15.24 12.06 6.18
CA ASN A 504 13.91 11.46 5.95
C ASN A 504 13.28 10.85 7.21
N SER A 505 13.64 11.35 8.38
CA SER A 505 12.96 11.09 9.65
C SER A 505 12.28 12.37 10.14
N PHE A 506 11.20 12.21 10.90
CA PHE A 506 10.58 13.35 11.57
C PHE A 506 11.48 13.86 12.68
N ILE A 507 11.41 15.16 12.96
CA ILE A 507 12.18 15.77 14.05
C ILE A 507 11.38 15.70 15.35
N ASP A 508 10.12 16.11 15.28
CA ASP A 508 9.19 16.40 16.39
C ASP A 508 7.93 15.51 16.37
N SER A 509 8.05 14.30 15.81
CA SER A 509 6.95 13.30 15.76
C SER A 509 6.43 12.88 17.14
N PRO A 510 7.25 12.65 18.19
CA PRO A 510 6.72 12.35 19.52
C PRO A 510 5.89 13.51 20.08
N GLU A 511 6.43 14.73 19.98
CA GLU A 511 5.81 15.97 20.45
C GLU A 511 4.49 16.26 19.72
N PHE A 512 4.46 16.11 18.40
CA PHE A 512 3.25 16.31 17.61
C PHE A 512 2.13 15.32 17.98
N ARG A 513 2.47 14.07 18.34
CA ARG A 513 1.49 13.04 18.70
C ARG A 513 1.04 13.11 20.15
N SER A 514 1.92 13.49 21.08
CA SER A 514 1.64 13.48 22.52
C SER A 514 0.86 14.70 23.01
N THR A 515 0.89 15.79 22.24
CA THR A 515 0.35 17.08 22.66
C THR A 515 -0.95 17.39 21.93
N GLU A 516 -1.86 18.09 22.58
CA GLU A 516 -3.04 18.69 21.95
C GLU A 516 -2.77 20.19 21.74
N MET A 517 -3.37 20.77 20.70
CA MET A 517 -3.15 22.17 20.34
C MET A 517 -3.59 23.12 21.47
N HIS A 518 -2.84 24.21 21.67
CA HIS A 518 -3.12 25.29 22.65
C HIS A 518 -2.95 24.93 24.12
N ARG A 519 -2.15 23.91 24.43
CA ARG A 519 -1.88 23.52 25.82
C ARG A 519 -0.62 24.17 26.39
N GLY A 520 0.17 24.84 25.55
CA GLY A 520 1.40 25.55 25.96
C GLY A 520 2.52 24.61 26.40
N GLU A 521 2.48 23.34 25.94
CA GLU A 521 3.51 22.36 26.26
C GLU A 521 4.83 22.72 25.55
N LYS A 522 5.94 22.42 26.23
CA LYS A 522 7.29 22.73 25.75
C LYS A 522 8.08 21.45 25.45
N PHE A 523 9.05 21.57 24.56
CA PHE A 523 9.98 20.49 24.26
C PHE A 523 10.66 20.04 25.54
N GLN A 524 10.64 18.75 25.80
CA GLN A 524 11.28 18.16 26.99
C GLN A 524 12.69 17.65 26.68
N VAL A 525 13.10 17.74 25.41
CA VAL A 525 14.43 17.37 24.95
C VAL A 525 15.04 18.55 24.19
N THR A 526 16.37 18.65 24.26
CA THR A 526 17.13 19.61 23.45
C THR A 526 17.59 18.91 22.18
N ILE A 527 17.24 19.50 21.03
CA ILE A 527 17.58 19.01 19.69
C ILE A 527 18.54 20.00 19.04
N VAL A 528 19.75 19.55 18.70
CA VAL A 528 20.81 20.41 18.13
C VAL A 528 21.30 19.85 16.81
N ALA A 529 21.56 20.72 15.84
CA ALA A 529 22.20 20.36 14.59
C ALA A 529 23.66 19.92 14.80
N GLU A 530 23.98 18.67 14.48
CA GLU A 530 25.37 18.16 14.48
C GLU A 530 26.09 18.55 13.17
N GLU A 531 25.32 18.75 12.10
CA GLU A 531 25.78 19.19 10.78
C GLU A 531 24.95 20.38 10.27
N ASN A 532 25.29 20.92 9.11
CA ASN A 532 24.41 21.89 8.45
C ASN A 532 23.15 21.17 7.95
N CYS A 533 22.05 21.42 8.64
CA CYS A 533 20.79 20.75 8.40
C CYS A 533 19.86 21.58 7.51
N LYS A 534 19.10 20.90 6.67
CA LYS A 534 17.90 21.45 6.02
C LYS A 534 16.72 20.62 6.42
N PHE A 535 15.61 21.24 6.78
CA PHE A 535 14.40 20.53 7.16
C PHE A 535 13.17 21.19 6.57
N LEU A 536 12.19 20.34 6.30
CA LEU A 536 10.86 20.71 5.89
C LEU A 536 10.03 21.00 7.12
N CYS A 537 9.24 22.07 7.11
CA CYS A 537 8.47 22.51 8.26
C CYS A 537 7.05 22.92 7.85
N TRP A 538 6.06 22.26 8.44
CA TRP A 538 4.66 22.65 8.36
C TRP A 538 4.22 23.33 9.65
N SER A 539 3.36 24.35 9.52
CA SER A 539 2.58 24.85 10.67
C SER A 539 1.59 23.78 11.11
N ARG A 540 1.51 23.53 12.42
CA ARG A 540 0.61 22.52 12.99
C ARG A 540 -0.84 22.75 12.60
N GLU A 541 -1.35 23.97 12.78
CA GLU A 541 -2.74 24.35 12.47
C GLU A 541 -3.10 24.06 11.02
N ARG A 542 -2.24 24.52 10.10
CA ARG A 542 -2.47 24.36 8.66
C ARG A 542 -2.37 22.91 8.21
N LEU A 543 -1.41 22.16 8.78
CA LEU A 543 -1.27 20.74 8.48
C LEU A 543 -2.48 19.96 8.97
N THR A 544 -2.93 20.18 10.21
CA THR A 544 -4.11 19.50 10.77
C THR A 544 -5.34 19.77 9.92
N TYR A 545 -5.61 21.04 9.58
CA TYR A 545 -6.73 21.40 8.70
C TYR A 545 -6.66 20.70 7.33
N PHE A 546 -5.46 20.62 6.73
CA PHE A 546 -5.28 19.93 5.45
C PHE A 546 -5.50 18.42 5.57
N LEU A 547 -4.99 17.79 6.63
CA LEU A 547 -5.18 16.36 6.88
C LEU A 547 -6.65 16.03 7.18
N GLU A 548 -7.38 16.88 7.90
CA GLU A 548 -8.82 16.70 8.11
C GLU A 548 -9.62 16.71 6.80
N SER A 549 -9.17 17.49 5.81
CA SER A 549 -9.80 17.54 4.49
C SER A 549 -9.52 16.30 3.61
N ASP A 550 -8.42 15.58 3.87
CA ASP A 550 -7.99 14.41 3.11
C ASP A 550 -7.77 13.20 4.03
N SER A 551 -8.80 12.36 4.16
CA SER A 551 -8.78 11.20 5.05
C SER A 551 -7.69 10.17 4.73
N PHE A 552 -7.30 10.02 3.46
CA PHE A 552 -6.23 9.09 3.07
C PHE A 552 -4.87 9.61 3.56
N LEU A 553 -4.59 10.89 3.33
CA LEU A 553 -3.32 11.48 3.76
C LEU A 553 -3.21 11.58 5.28
N ASN A 554 -4.31 11.88 5.97
CA ASN A 554 -4.38 11.85 7.43
C ASN A 554 -3.94 10.50 7.99
N GLU A 555 -4.51 9.42 7.43
CA GLU A 555 -4.16 8.07 7.83
C GLU A 555 -2.68 7.76 7.53
N VAL A 556 -2.20 8.11 6.33
CA VAL A 556 -0.77 7.96 5.98
C VAL A 556 0.14 8.68 6.99
N PHE A 557 -0.17 9.91 7.38
CA PHE A 557 0.60 10.66 8.38
C PHE A 557 0.57 9.97 9.75
N ARG A 558 -0.61 9.53 10.21
CA ARG A 558 -0.76 8.78 11.47
C ARG A 558 0.19 7.58 11.51
N TYR A 559 0.21 6.78 10.46
CA TYR A 559 1.07 5.60 10.38
C TYR A 559 2.56 5.94 10.23
N LEU A 560 2.92 6.97 9.44
CA LEU A 560 4.31 7.42 9.30
C LEU A 560 4.89 7.95 10.61
N ILE A 561 4.12 8.74 11.35
CA ILE A 561 4.48 9.25 12.68
C ILE A 561 4.64 8.08 13.66
N GLY A 562 3.71 7.12 13.65
CA GLY A 562 3.82 5.93 14.49
C GLY A 562 5.07 5.09 14.20
N LYS A 563 5.42 4.90 12.93
CA LYS A 563 6.67 4.23 12.53
C LYS A 563 7.91 4.98 13.03
N ASP A 564 7.93 6.31 12.90
CA ASP A 564 9.06 7.14 13.29
C ASP A 564 9.27 7.13 14.81
N ILE A 565 8.20 7.22 15.60
CA ILE A 565 8.26 7.12 17.06
C ILE A 565 8.83 5.77 17.49
N THR A 566 8.31 4.66 16.94
CA THR A 566 8.79 3.32 17.26
C THR A 566 10.28 3.15 16.90
N ASN A 567 10.74 3.72 15.78
CA ASN A 567 12.17 3.75 15.42
C ASN A 567 13.05 4.50 16.42
N LYS A 568 12.60 5.69 16.85
CA LYS A 568 13.32 6.50 17.85
C LYS A 568 13.42 5.75 19.18
N LEU A 569 12.37 5.05 19.59
CA LEU A 569 12.35 4.24 20.81
C LEU A 569 13.33 3.07 20.75
N TYR A 570 13.44 2.39 19.61
CA TYR A 570 14.46 1.34 19.45
C TYR A 570 15.88 1.90 19.54
N SER A 571 16.10 3.10 19.00
CA SER A 571 17.41 3.77 19.05
C SER A 571 17.86 4.12 20.48
N LEU A 572 16.93 4.29 21.42
CA LEU A 572 17.23 4.54 22.84
C LEU A 572 17.71 3.28 23.57
N ASN A 573 17.30 2.10 23.11
CA ASN A 573 17.59 0.82 23.75
C ASN A 573 18.84 0.12 23.19
N ASP A 574 19.60 0.76 22.29
CA ASP A 574 20.84 0.19 21.75
C ASP A 574 21.97 0.20 22.81
N PRO A 575 22.43 -0.98 23.29
CA PRO A 575 23.43 -1.08 24.34
C PRO A 575 24.82 -0.53 23.96
N THR A 576 25.09 -0.29 22.67
CA THR A 576 26.37 0.29 22.24
C THR A 576 26.51 1.79 22.57
N LEU A 577 25.39 2.48 22.85
CA LEU A 577 25.35 3.88 23.23
C LEU A 577 25.52 4.08 24.75
N SER A 578 25.03 3.15 25.57
CA SER A 578 25.19 3.19 27.03
C SER A 578 26.63 2.90 27.46
N ASP A 579 27.33 1.96 26.80
CA ASP A 579 28.72 1.60 27.14
C ASP A 579 29.74 2.74 26.90
N LYS A 580 29.49 3.62 25.92
CA LYS A 580 30.32 4.82 25.70
C LYS A 580 30.00 5.94 26.69
N ALA A 581 28.78 5.99 27.21
CA ALA A 581 28.38 6.92 28.27
C ALA A 581 28.91 6.48 29.64
N VAL A 582 28.86 5.19 29.94
CA VAL A 582 29.40 4.60 31.18
C VAL A 582 30.93 4.67 31.20
N LYS A 583 31.63 4.44 30.07
CA LYS A 583 33.09 4.65 29.99
C LYS A 583 33.54 6.12 30.11
N LYS A 584 32.62 7.09 30.02
CA LYS A 584 32.90 8.51 30.26
C LYS A 584 32.62 8.95 31.70
N MET A 585 32.03 8.10 32.54
CA MET A 585 31.72 8.39 33.95
C MET A 585 32.88 8.12 34.92
N ASP A 586 33.96 7.45 34.52
CA ASP A 586 35.08 7.10 35.42
C ASP A 586 36.15 8.19 35.62
N ARG A 587 35.82 9.47 35.38
CA ARG A 587 36.72 10.59 35.73
C ARG A 587 36.00 11.73 36.43
N GLN A 588 35.36 11.44 37.56
CA GLN A 588 35.42 12.23 38.81
C GLN A 588 34.43 11.64 39.83
N PRO A 589 34.86 11.29 41.05
CA PRO A 589 33.98 10.68 42.03
C PRO A 589 33.08 11.74 42.67
N SER A 590 31.76 11.63 42.46
CA SER A 590 30.78 12.27 43.35
C SER A 590 30.33 11.27 44.40
N LEU A 591 30.42 11.71 45.65
CA LEU A 591 30.32 11.00 46.94
C LEU A 591 28.94 10.39 47.25
N CYS A 592 28.35 9.59 46.35
CA CYS A 592 27.08 8.89 46.62
C CYS A 592 26.96 7.48 46.02
N SER A 593 28.06 6.86 45.58
CA SER A 593 28.07 5.52 44.99
C SER A 593 28.99 4.54 45.73
N GLN A 594 28.86 4.44 47.06
CA GLN A 594 29.53 3.42 47.88
C GLN A 594 28.54 2.50 48.61
N LEU A 595 27.46 2.09 47.95
CA LEU A 595 26.66 0.94 48.42
C LEU A 595 26.57 -0.09 47.31
N SER A 596 27.41 -1.13 47.43
CA SER A 596 27.37 -2.29 46.53
C SER A 596 26.06 -3.06 46.73
N MET A 597 25.50 -3.61 45.65
CA MET A 597 24.30 -4.46 45.69
C MET A 597 24.46 -5.75 46.52
N MET A 598 25.66 -6.05 47.03
CA MET A 598 25.91 -7.17 47.95
C MET A 598 25.55 -6.85 49.41
N GLN A 599 25.65 -5.59 49.85
CA GLN A 599 25.31 -5.19 51.22
C GLN A 599 23.79 -5.07 51.46
N MET A 600 23.00 -4.86 50.40
CA MET A 600 21.53 -4.77 50.52
C MET A 600 20.86 -6.15 50.74
N ARG A 601 21.59 -7.26 50.52
CA ARG A 601 21.05 -8.62 50.64
C ARG A 601 21.14 -9.19 52.05
N ASN A 602 22.07 -8.71 52.87
CA ASN A 602 22.26 -9.18 54.25
C ASN A 602 21.48 -8.34 55.29
N SER A 603 20.89 -7.21 54.89
CA SER A 603 20.12 -6.33 55.77
C SER A 603 18.60 -6.58 55.74
N MET A 604 18.11 -7.55 54.97
CA MET A 604 16.69 -7.97 54.98
C MET A 604 16.43 -9.25 55.79
N ALA A 605 17.43 -9.78 56.51
CA ALA A 605 17.30 -11.01 57.29
C ALA A 605 17.25 -10.81 58.81
N SER A 606 17.25 -9.57 59.34
CA SER A 606 17.10 -9.34 60.77
C SER A 606 16.30 -8.06 61.05
N THR A 607 15.02 -8.23 61.34
CA THR A 607 14.27 -7.26 62.14
C THR A 607 14.71 -7.42 63.59
N ASN A 608 15.39 -6.42 64.15
CA ASN A 608 15.18 -5.83 65.49
C ASN A 608 16.43 -5.06 65.95
N ASP A 609 16.14 -3.95 66.62
CA ASP A 609 16.99 -3.15 67.52
C ASP A 609 18.16 -2.36 66.89
N THR A 610 17.83 -1.14 66.48
CA THR A 610 18.78 -0.06 66.22
C THR A 610 19.16 0.62 67.54
N ASP A 611 20.38 0.38 68.04
CA ASP A 611 21.16 1.41 68.76
C ASP A 611 22.68 1.12 68.87
N ASP A 612 23.20 -0.04 68.45
CA ASP A 612 24.64 -0.35 68.64
C ASP A 612 25.55 -0.20 67.40
N VAL A 613 25.01 0.18 66.23
CA VAL A 613 25.78 0.18 64.96
C VAL A 613 26.63 1.45 64.76
N LEU A 614 26.34 2.54 65.48
CA LEU A 614 27.08 3.80 65.32
C LEU A 614 28.49 3.75 65.96
N ASN A 615 28.71 2.86 66.95
CA ASN A 615 29.97 2.77 67.68
C ASN A 615 31.03 1.87 67.01
N GLN A 616 30.67 1.06 66.01
CA GLN A 616 31.60 0.17 65.32
C GLN A 616 32.24 0.79 64.06
N ILE A 617 31.67 1.86 63.51
CA ILE A 617 32.20 2.54 62.31
C ILE A 617 33.37 3.50 62.64
N LEU A 618 33.50 3.91 63.89
CA LEU A 618 34.56 4.84 64.33
C LEU A 618 35.92 4.19 64.64
N ARG A 619 36.08 2.87 64.45
CA ARG A 619 37.37 2.19 64.67
C ARG A 619 37.68 1.15 63.59
N GLY A 620 38.52 1.52 62.62
CA GLY A 620 39.37 0.55 61.93
C GLY A 620 39.65 0.84 60.46
N GLY A 621 40.85 1.33 60.17
CA GLY A 621 41.44 1.31 58.84
C GLY A 621 42.53 0.23 58.69
N SER A 622 42.88 -0.04 57.42
CA SER A 622 44.12 -0.63 56.89
C SER A 622 44.22 -2.16 56.65
N ALA A 623 44.95 -2.48 55.55
CA ALA A 623 45.44 -3.76 55.00
C ALA A 623 44.39 -4.67 54.30
N GLY A 624 44.64 -5.37 53.18
CA GLY A 624 45.84 -5.67 52.39
C GLY A 624 45.47 -6.49 51.13
N SER A 625 46.44 -6.71 50.24
CA SER A 625 46.36 -7.24 48.87
C SER A 625 45.94 -8.71 48.69
N SER A 626 45.45 -9.10 47.49
CA SER A 626 46.10 -10.16 46.67
C SER A 626 45.61 -10.20 45.20
N LEU A 627 46.57 -10.43 44.31
CA LEU A 627 46.45 -10.66 42.85
C LEU A 627 45.94 -12.07 42.51
N GLN A 628 45.20 -12.21 41.40
CA GLN A 628 45.36 -13.38 40.53
C GLN A 628 45.08 -13.07 39.04
N LYS A 629 45.86 -13.73 38.17
CA LYS A 629 46.19 -13.43 36.75
C LYS A 629 45.08 -13.75 35.73
N SER A 630 45.17 -13.02 34.61
CA SER A 630 44.41 -13.10 33.34
C SER A 630 44.75 -14.33 32.46
N PRO A 631 44.05 -14.59 31.34
CA PRO A 631 44.68 -14.24 30.05
C PRO A 631 43.74 -13.71 28.93
N GLY A 632 44.07 -12.53 28.41
CA GLY A 632 44.32 -12.22 26.98
C GLY A 632 43.26 -12.48 25.91
N THR A 633 42.63 -11.41 25.41
CA THR A 633 41.99 -11.39 24.07
C THR A 633 42.45 -10.17 23.27
N LYS A 634 42.85 -10.45 22.02
CA LYS A 634 43.48 -9.58 21.02
C LYS A 634 42.73 -8.26 20.79
N THR A 635 43.49 -7.17 20.75
CA THR A 635 43.11 -5.87 20.19
C THR A 635 42.87 -5.97 18.68
N SER A 636 41.65 -5.71 18.24
CA SER A 636 41.32 -5.36 16.85
C SER A 636 40.63 -4.00 16.85
N MET A 637 41.29 -3.00 16.27
CA MET A 637 40.73 -1.67 16.02
C MET A 637 39.69 -1.76 14.91
N MET A 638 38.41 -1.52 15.22
CA MET A 638 37.34 -1.38 14.23
C MET A 638 37.05 0.11 13.99
N LYS A 639 37.14 0.53 12.73
CA LYS A 639 36.73 1.85 12.23
C LYS A 639 35.21 2.05 12.36
N PRO A 640 34.70 3.29 12.41
CA PRO A 640 33.26 3.56 12.53
C PRO A 640 32.51 3.06 11.28
N ILE A 641 31.34 2.45 11.50
CA ILE A 641 30.41 2.04 10.44
C ILE A 641 29.63 3.29 10.01
N GLU A 642 29.79 3.69 8.76
CA GLU A 642 28.79 4.49 8.03
C GLU A 642 27.60 3.58 7.73
N GLU A 643 26.38 4.02 8.04
CA GLU A 643 25.16 3.38 7.55
C GLU A 643 25.01 3.65 6.05
N GLY A 644 25.72 2.84 5.26
CA GLY A 644 25.41 2.62 3.87
C GLY A 644 24.32 1.55 3.77
N MET A 645 23.20 1.92 3.16
CA MET A 645 22.26 1.05 2.43
C MET A 645 21.57 -0.07 3.24
N GLU A 646 20.24 -0.01 3.32
CA GLU A 646 19.43 -1.19 3.63
C GLU A 646 19.74 -2.25 2.55
N ASP A 647 20.61 -3.20 2.85
CA ASP A 647 20.91 -4.33 1.97
C ASP A 647 19.66 -5.21 1.87
N ASP A 648 19.13 -5.31 0.64
CA ASP A 648 18.10 -6.26 0.25
C ASP A 648 18.54 -7.68 0.65
N VAL A 649 17.80 -8.32 1.56
CA VAL A 649 18.01 -9.73 2.00
C VAL A 649 17.83 -10.75 0.85
N PHE A 650 17.52 -10.31 -0.37
CA PHE A 650 17.42 -11.17 -1.54
C PHE A 650 18.02 -10.48 -2.77
N LYS A 651 19.29 -10.79 -3.07
CA LYS A 651 19.87 -10.58 -4.41
C LYS A 651 19.53 -11.78 -5.29
N GLU A 652 18.90 -11.52 -6.43
CA GLU A 652 18.87 -12.46 -7.56
C GLU A 652 20.30 -12.66 -8.08
N SER A 653 20.73 -13.91 -8.18
CA SER A 653 21.98 -14.30 -8.84
C SER A 653 21.86 -14.07 -10.35
N ALA A 654 22.56 -13.06 -10.88
CA ALA A 654 22.81 -12.93 -12.31
C ALA A 654 23.95 -13.87 -12.75
N PRO A 655 23.95 -14.36 -14.00
CA PRO A 655 24.75 -15.51 -14.42
C PRO A 655 26.25 -15.19 -14.53
N SER A 656 27.08 -16.14 -14.10
CA SER A 656 28.54 -16.06 -14.14
C SER A 656 29.07 -15.99 -15.58
N LYS A 657 29.81 -14.91 -15.87
CA LYS A 657 30.70 -14.86 -17.03
C LYS A 657 31.91 -15.73 -16.77
N SER A 658 32.17 -16.66 -17.68
CA SER A 658 33.31 -17.57 -17.71
C SER A 658 34.62 -16.78 -17.87
N HIS A 659 35.52 -16.92 -16.90
CA HIS A 659 36.93 -16.58 -17.08
C HIS A 659 37.68 -17.84 -17.51
N HIS A 660 38.11 -17.82 -18.78
CA HIS A 660 39.06 -18.76 -19.36
C HIS A 660 40.40 -18.70 -18.59
N LYS A 661 40.90 -19.86 -18.14
CA LYS A 661 42.34 -20.11 -17.97
C LYS A 661 42.70 -21.42 -18.68
N PRO A 662 43.91 -21.52 -19.26
CA PRO A 662 44.29 -22.59 -20.16
C PRO A 662 44.79 -23.81 -19.38
N ASN A 663 44.34 -25.00 -19.76
CA ASN A 663 44.93 -26.27 -19.32
C ASN A 663 45.81 -26.83 -20.45
N THR A 664 47.11 -26.86 -20.19
CA THR A 664 48.09 -27.74 -20.82
C THR A 664 47.87 -29.18 -20.35
N SER A 665 47.78 -30.11 -21.33
CA SER A 665 48.39 -31.47 -21.44
C SER A 665 48.49 -32.35 -20.16
N THR A 666 48.22 -33.66 -20.13
CA THR A 666 48.32 -34.76 -21.12
C THR A 666 47.79 -36.05 -20.45
N GLU A 667 47.45 -37.07 -21.27
CA GLU A 667 47.54 -38.53 -20.98
C GLU A 667 46.67 -39.13 -19.84
N GLU A 668 46.20 -40.38 -19.86
CA GLU A 668 46.07 -41.49 -20.80
C GLU A 668 45.16 -42.54 -20.09
N VAL A 669 44.59 -43.45 -20.88
CA VAL A 669 43.78 -44.65 -20.53
C VAL A 669 42.27 -44.44 -20.35
#